data_AF-A0A098GAR6-F1
#
_entry.id   AF-A0A098GAR6-F1
#
_cell.length_a   1.000
_cell.length_b   1.000
_cell.length_c   1.000
_cell.angle_alpha   90.00
_cell.angle_beta   90.00
_cell.angle_gamma   90.00
#
_symmetry.space_group_name_H-M   'P 1'
#
loop_
_entity.id
_entity.type
_entity.pdbx_description
1 polymer ?
#
loop_
_entity_poly.entity_id
_entity_poly.type
_entity_poly.pdbx_seq_one_letter_code
_entity_poly.pdbx_strand_id
1 'polypeptide(L)'
;MRAVSSLEKMNMIYLVQGNVQELFHAFDLEWMITAYPGAQSIGRDLPKTRFLGSADQSQYFVDTWETKAEESYYLSGNMTAGNLFWILNHAQPLRKDGESLHDYEENFVHQHFAFVNEEQELCGCMLMYRQDEPTQWVIALVKNTHLAPEKRDVTILSGFNLNPYIKAAGLNITVSTTESLDASLMKPIHSPGIEHVLQQVIKASCGEINIRAMRLVHLLRLIQVYVIHDSLPNIIELESGEINALRTKLTHLGQLAGVSDQVNELPIDLFNPSDIQPQLLFADNPALDLLAEYKLSLSAAMLKDCLSKNSGLRKEIEQLVLSDDEQVNRNLLQMIILFYEENILNEHKELLQKHVFIKTRGGFLWNNAQIQLIPFLLKNKYSLNLFTLILSEESYYHAILTLIQLGYTHDIPRFLAITDKCSELEYIHRLDNEDTKKLCLIFWAKGHFSHKIVRATETYPMLAKTLVSLDQTEVTHIKNLRELALTPLEHQKLSIMHHYAEQFGKAAIKDNLKLLDAEELAELIKSLDVLKKSGVDLSDSYIMLTKSNKQGALLRLFLPDFNKVENDFHRQELIRLLYLGIKNGPVTQGKAIQGITDRTLQHLAKNLHERFICAKQMQDLGFNKGVIALAAEEKGIKGSRFRRIILRVEEECKKVQESLRESRANNDQITQWQKKDKDYRRTLYSIAYDGLTKAAVDINARINEIEMQVLSIVDPKIESWLYKALITIANIAIFILTCGIGNDIKEKRTGNYWFFNQTGLGEQLKSLDKEVIHVIESPEPASILSF
;
A
#
# COMPACT_ATOMS: atom_id res chain seq x y z
N MET A 1 -26.37 -53.19 -43.37
CA MET A 1 -26.78 -51.78 -43.29
C MET A 1 -28.08 -51.67 -42.50
N ARG A 2 -27.97 -51.41 -41.19
CA ARG A 2 -29.07 -50.85 -40.38
C ARG A 2 -28.51 -49.54 -39.84
N ALA A 3 -29.01 -48.43 -40.40
CA ALA A 3 -28.61 -47.10 -39.99
C ALA A 3 -29.12 -46.84 -38.57
N VAL A 4 -28.23 -46.27 -37.77
CA VAL A 4 -28.40 -45.81 -36.40
C VAL A 4 -29.56 -44.80 -36.33
N SER A 5 -30.57 -45.09 -35.51
CA SER A 5 -31.63 -44.14 -35.13
C SER A 5 -31.74 -44.03 -33.61
N SER A 6 -30.63 -43.70 -32.95
CA SER A 6 -30.63 -43.18 -31.59
C SER A 6 -30.08 -41.76 -31.65
N LEU A 7 -30.91 -40.83 -32.12
CA LEU A 7 -30.78 -39.44 -31.71
C LEU A 7 -31.12 -39.43 -30.21
N GLU A 8 -30.09 -39.54 -29.38
CA GLU A 8 -30.20 -39.31 -27.94
C GLU A 8 -30.89 -37.96 -27.75
N LYS A 9 -32.02 -37.98 -27.07
CA LYS A 9 -32.83 -36.81 -26.80
C LYS A 9 -32.02 -35.93 -25.85
N MET A 10 -31.29 -34.94 -26.37
CA MET A 10 -30.61 -33.96 -25.53
C MET A 10 -31.64 -33.36 -24.57
N ASN A 11 -31.29 -33.30 -23.29
CA ASN A 11 -32.12 -32.64 -22.30
C ASN A 11 -32.26 -31.15 -22.68
N MET A 12 -33.49 -30.66 -22.59
CA MET A 12 -33.81 -29.27 -22.91
C MET A 12 -33.23 -28.38 -21.82
N ILE A 13 -32.37 -27.42 -22.19
CA ILE A 13 -31.77 -26.46 -21.26
C ILE A 13 -32.66 -25.21 -21.23
N TYR A 14 -32.97 -24.75 -20.02
CA TYR A 14 -33.77 -23.56 -19.78
C TYR A 14 -32.87 -22.37 -19.45
N LEU A 15 -33.17 -21.22 -20.04
CA LEU A 15 -32.43 -19.97 -19.88
C LEU A 15 -33.35 -18.91 -19.28
N VAL A 16 -32.89 -18.26 -18.21
CA VAL A 16 -33.54 -17.09 -17.59
C VAL A 16 -32.57 -15.92 -17.60
N GLN A 17 -33.01 -14.77 -18.10
CA GLN A 17 -32.19 -13.54 -18.19
C GLN A 17 -32.96 -12.32 -17.67
N GLY A 18 -32.26 -11.38 -17.05
CA GLY A 18 -32.79 -10.11 -16.56
C GLY A 18 -31.75 -9.39 -15.69
N ASN A 19 -32.19 -8.50 -14.81
CA ASN A 19 -31.35 -8.00 -13.71
C ASN A 19 -31.75 -8.62 -12.35
N VAL A 20 -30.88 -8.45 -11.34
CA VAL A 20 -31.08 -9.01 -10.00
C VAL A 20 -32.37 -8.51 -9.34
N GLN A 21 -32.76 -7.24 -9.53
CA GLN A 21 -34.02 -6.71 -9.01
C GLN A 21 -35.24 -7.40 -9.60
N GLU A 22 -35.31 -7.50 -10.92
CA GLU A 22 -36.39 -8.17 -11.63
C GLU A 22 -36.47 -9.64 -11.24
N LEU A 23 -35.32 -10.30 -11.12
CA LEU A 23 -35.24 -11.70 -10.72
C LEU A 23 -35.78 -11.90 -9.30
N PHE A 24 -35.33 -11.15 -8.29
CA PHE A 24 -35.84 -11.32 -6.93
C PHE A 24 -37.33 -10.97 -6.80
N HIS A 25 -37.85 -10.00 -7.56
CA HIS A 25 -39.29 -9.75 -7.63
C HIS A 25 -40.05 -10.95 -8.24
N ALA A 26 -39.50 -11.57 -9.29
CA ALA A 26 -40.13 -12.71 -9.97
C ALA A 26 -40.37 -13.91 -9.04
N PHE A 27 -39.49 -14.06 -8.04
CA PHE A 27 -39.51 -15.14 -7.07
C PHE A 27 -40.04 -14.73 -5.70
N ASP A 28 -40.65 -13.54 -5.56
CA ASP A 28 -41.29 -13.07 -4.31
C ASP A 28 -40.28 -12.93 -3.15
N LEU A 29 -39.10 -12.35 -3.47
CA LEU A 29 -37.96 -12.17 -2.58
C LEU A 29 -37.49 -10.70 -2.51
N GLU A 30 -38.41 -9.75 -2.56
CA GLU A 30 -38.11 -8.29 -2.57
C GLU A 30 -37.26 -7.83 -1.38
N TRP A 31 -37.33 -8.54 -0.25
CA TRP A 31 -36.49 -8.25 0.92
C TRP A 31 -34.98 -8.38 0.63
N MET A 32 -34.58 -9.18 -0.37
CA MET A 32 -33.19 -9.38 -0.79
C MET A 32 -32.60 -8.18 -1.55
N ILE A 33 -33.43 -7.23 -1.98
CA ILE A 33 -33.01 -6.03 -2.73
C ILE A 33 -33.30 -4.74 -1.96
N THR A 34 -33.75 -4.87 -0.70
CA THR A 34 -34.04 -3.73 0.17
C THR A 34 -32.73 -3.08 0.62
N ALA A 35 -32.67 -1.75 0.60
CA ALA A 35 -31.50 -1.02 1.07
C ALA A 35 -31.38 -1.09 2.61
N TYR A 36 -30.24 -1.54 3.13
CA TYR A 36 -29.93 -1.58 4.56
C TYR A 36 -28.79 -0.62 4.91
N PRO A 37 -28.93 0.22 5.95
CA PRO A 37 -27.84 1.07 6.41
C PRO A 37 -26.81 0.23 7.19
N GLY A 38 -25.68 -0.12 6.58
CA GLY A 38 -24.57 -0.78 7.30
C GLY A 38 -23.39 -1.24 6.44
N ALA A 39 -22.34 -0.42 6.34
CA ALA A 39 -21.04 -0.70 5.70
C ALA A 39 -20.30 -1.95 6.24
N GLN A 40 -20.64 -2.41 7.45
CA GLN A 40 -19.84 -3.40 8.20
C GLN A 40 -19.87 -4.83 7.61
N SER A 41 -20.71 -5.09 6.61
CA SER A 41 -20.86 -6.45 6.05
C SER A 41 -19.88 -6.78 4.93
N ILE A 42 -19.43 -5.78 4.15
CA ILE A 42 -18.48 -5.99 3.02
C ILE A 42 -17.10 -6.40 3.56
N GLY A 43 -16.54 -5.62 4.48
CA GLY A 43 -15.22 -5.90 5.07
C GLY A 43 -15.16 -7.25 5.81
N ARG A 44 -16.28 -7.72 6.36
CA ARG A 44 -16.37 -9.04 7.03
C ARG A 44 -16.39 -10.21 6.03
N ASP A 45 -17.01 -10.00 4.88
CA ASP A 45 -17.28 -11.09 3.92
C ASP A 45 -16.23 -11.15 2.80
N LEU A 46 -15.52 -10.05 2.52
CA LEU A 46 -14.40 -10.00 1.57
C LEU A 46 -13.36 -11.11 1.83
N PRO A 47 -12.80 -11.26 3.05
CA PRO A 47 -11.82 -12.33 3.34
C PRO A 47 -12.38 -13.76 3.21
N LYS A 48 -13.71 -13.91 3.18
CA LYS A 48 -14.41 -15.19 3.08
C LYS A 48 -14.86 -15.50 1.65
N THR A 49 -14.62 -14.58 0.72
CA THR A 49 -15.07 -14.70 -0.67
C THR A 49 -14.19 -15.69 -1.41
N ARG A 50 -14.81 -16.74 -1.97
CA ARG A 50 -14.15 -17.66 -2.88
C ARG A 50 -13.93 -16.96 -4.21
N PHE A 51 -12.70 -16.89 -4.67
CA PHE A 51 -12.27 -16.17 -5.86
C PHE A 51 -11.49 -17.10 -6.79
N LEU A 52 -11.64 -16.88 -8.08
CA LEU A 52 -10.96 -17.58 -9.15
C LEU A 52 -10.41 -16.56 -10.16
N GLY A 53 -9.10 -16.33 -10.13
CA GLY A 53 -8.42 -15.33 -10.95
C GLY A 53 -6.99 -15.07 -10.48
N SER A 54 -6.29 -14.17 -11.16
CA SER A 54 -4.91 -13.79 -10.81
C SER A 54 -4.84 -12.90 -9.56
N ALA A 55 -3.62 -12.70 -9.05
CA ALA A 55 -3.33 -11.75 -7.97
C ALA A 55 -3.83 -10.34 -8.29
N ASP A 56 -3.51 -9.83 -9.48
CA ASP A 56 -3.93 -8.49 -9.90
C ASP A 56 -5.45 -8.36 -10.00
N GLN A 57 -6.13 -9.40 -10.49
CA GLN A 57 -7.59 -9.44 -10.55
C GLN A 57 -8.22 -9.47 -9.16
N SER A 58 -7.63 -10.23 -8.22
CA SER A 58 -8.08 -10.26 -6.82
C SER A 58 -7.90 -8.90 -6.16
N GLN A 59 -6.78 -8.22 -6.38
CA GLN A 59 -6.54 -6.89 -5.83
C GLN A 59 -7.55 -5.89 -6.39
N TYR A 60 -7.75 -5.87 -7.72
CA TYR A 60 -8.76 -5.02 -8.36
C TYR A 60 -10.18 -5.30 -7.84
N PHE A 61 -10.51 -6.56 -7.59
CA PHE A 61 -11.78 -6.97 -6.99
C PHE A 61 -11.96 -6.38 -5.59
N VAL A 62 -10.93 -6.51 -4.72
CA VAL A 62 -10.93 -5.93 -3.36
C VAL A 62 -11.09 -4.42 -3.43
N ASP A 63 -10.22 -3.73 -4.17
CA ASP A 63 -10.22 -2.27 -4.29
C ASP A 63 -11.58 -1.75 -4.76
N THR A 64 -12.20 -2.42 -5.73
CA THR A 64 -13.51 -2.02 -6.27
C THR A 64 -14.62 -2.22 -5.24
N TRP A 65 -14.63 -3.34 -4.51
CA TRP A 65 -15.63 -3.59 -3.46
C TRP A 65 -15.48 -2.65 -2.26
N GLU A 66 -14.27 -2.24 -1.92
CA GLU A 66 -14.04 -1.31 -0.81
C GLU A 66 -14.32 0.15 -1.17
N THR A 67 -14.06 0.56 -2.42
CA THR A 67 -14.10 1.99 -2.80
C THR A 67 -15.30 2.38 -3.65
N LYS A 68 -15.92 1.45 -4.38
CA LYS A 68 -16.95 1.74 -5.40
C LYS A 68 -18.26 0.98 -5.19
N ALA A 69 -18.36 0.10 -4.20
CA ALA A 69 -19.58 -0.68 -3.99
C ALA A 69 -20.74 0.18 -3.49
N GLU A 70 -21.95 -0.11 -3.97
CA GLU A 70 -23.18 0.47 -3.43
C GLU A 70 -23.59 -0.27 -2.15
N GLU A 71 -22.93 0.06 -1.03
CA GLU A 71 -23.00 -0.67 0.24
C GLU A 71 -24.43 -0.87 0.78
N SER A 72 -25.32 0.08 0.52
CA SER A 72 -26.72 0.01 0.95
C SER A 72 -27.44 -1.22 0.41
N TYR A 73 -27.00 -1.79 -0.70
CA TYR A 73 -27.59 -2.97 -1.34
C TYR A 73 -26.74 -4.23 -1.19
N TYR A 74 -25.80 -4.24 -0.24
CA TYR A 74 -24.96 -5.40 -0.01
C TYR A 74 -25.67 -6.46 0.84
N LEU A 75 -25.60 -7.70 0.39
CA LEU A 75 -25.95 -8.90 1.14
C LEU A 75 -24.86 -9.95 0.99
N SER A 76 -24.71 -10.78 2.02
CA SER A 76 -23.75 -11.88 1.99
C SER A 76 -24.03 -12.81 0.81
N GLY A 77 -23.00 -13.08 0.01
CA GLY A 77 -23.10 -13.88 -1.21
C GLY A 77 -23.21 -13.06 -2.51
N ASN A 78 -23.48 -11.74 -2.47
CA ASN A 78 -23.56 -10.92 -3.69
C ASN A 78 -22.27 -11.02 -4.54
N MET A 79 -21.11 -10.98 -3.88
CA MET A 79 -19.77 -11.09 -4.49
C MET A 79 -19.60 -12.33 -5.38
N THR A 80 -20.27 -13.43 -5.04
CA THR A 80 -20.07 -14.74 -5.66
C THR A 80 -21.33 -15.25 -6.36
N ALA A 81 -22.41 -14.45 -6.42
CA ALA A 81 -23.76 -14.89 -6.76
C ALA A 81 -24.36 -15.98 -5.84
N GLY A 82 -23.70 -16.32 -4.72
CA GLY A 82 -24.17 -17.35 -3.78
C GLY A 82 -25.49 -17.01 -3.09
N ASN A 83 -25.90 -15.74 -3.09
CA ASN A 83 -27.20 -15.31 -2.58
C ASN A 83 -28.38 -15.76 -3.48
N LEU A 84 -28.13 -16.08 -4.76
CA LEU A 84 -29.16 -16.61 -5.67
C LEU A 84 -29.64 -18.00 -5.23
N PHE A 85 -28.90 -18.69 -4.37
CA PHE A 85 -29.34 -19.92 -3.72
C PHE A 85 -30.70 -19.75 -3.05
N TRP A 86 -31.02 -18.58 -2.49
CA TRP A 86 -32.31 -18.32 -1.82
C TRP A 86 -33.51 -18.41 -2.75
N ILE A 87 -33.33 -18.04 -4.02
CA ILE A 87 -34.36 -18.14 -5.07
C ILE A 87 -34.82 -19.58 -5.24
N LEU A 88 -33.88 -20.51 -5.13
CA LEU A 88 -34.09 -21.93 -5.40
C LEU A 88 -34.33 -22.69 -4.09
N ASN A 89 -33.71 -22.33 -2.98
CA ASN A 89 -33.84 -23.06 -1.73
C ASN A 89 -35.25 -22.94 -1.11
N HIS A 90 -35.96 -21.83 -1.31
CA HIS A 90 -37.29 -21.66 -0.74
C HIS A 90 -38.35 -22.57 -1.39
N ALA A 91 -38.13 -22.93 -2.66
CA ALA A 91 -38.98 -23.85 -3.42
C ALA A 91 -38.41 -25.27 -3.53
N GLN A 92 -37.15 -25.46 -3.13
CA GLN A 92 -36.38 -26.71 -3.23
C GLN A 92 -36.60 -27.46 -4.56
N PRO A 93 -36.40 -26.81 -5.73
CA PRO A 93 -36.78 -27.38 -7.02
C PRO A 93 -35.94 -28.60 -7.41
N LEU A 94 -34.82 -28.83 -6.72
CA LEU A 94 -33.96 -29.99 -6.87
C LEU A 94 -34.35 -31.13 -5.91
N ARG A 95 -35.25 -30.92 -4.95
CA ARG A 95 -35.66 -31.98 -4.02
C ARG A 95 -36.65 -32.92 -4.70
N LYS A 96 -36.45 -34.23 -4.56
CA LYS A 96 -37.37 -35.23 -5.13
C LYS A 96 -38.64 -35.30 -4.29
N ASP A 97 -39.77 -35.62 -4.92
CA ASP A 97 -41.05 -35.78 -4.22
C ASP A 97 -40.95 -36.89 -3.15
N GLY A 98 -41.29 -36.54 -1.90
CA GLY A 98 -41.26 -37.47 -0.77
C GLY A 98 -39.88 -37.76 -0.17
N GLU A 99 -38.81 -37.17 -0.70
CA GLU A 99 -37.45 -37.31 -0.19
C GLU A 99 -37.29 -36.62 1.18
N SER A 100 -36.52 -37.20 2.09
CA SER A 100 -36.21 -36.54 3.36
C SER A 100 -35.26 -35.36 3.16
N LEU A 101 -35.24 -34.39 4.09
CA LEU A 101 -34.30 -33.27 3.99
C LEU A 101 -32.84 -33.75 4.11
N HIS A 102 -32.59 -34.78 4.91
CA HIS A 102 -31.27 -35.34 5.11
C HIS A 102 -30.73 -35.97 3.82
N ASP A 103 -31.52 -36.81 3.16
CA ASP A 103 -31.12 -37.45 1.90
C ASP A 103 -30.89 -36.41 0.79
N TYR A 104 -31.70 -35.35 0.78
CA TYR A 104 -31.51 -34.22 -0.14
C TYR A 104 -30.17 -33.52 0.11
N GLU A 105 -29.87 -33.17 1.36
CA GLU A 105 -28.63 -32.47 1.74
C GLU A 105 -27.37 -33.30 1.46
N GLU A 106 -27.43 -34.63 1.61
CA GLU A 106 -26.30 -35.53 1.29
C GLU A 106 -25.98 -35.55 -0.22
N ASN A 107 -26.99 -35.43 -1.07
CA ASN A 107 -26.81 -35.49 -2.53
C ASN A 107 -26.73 -34.12 -3.20
N PHE A 108 -26.98 -33.04 -2.45
CA PHE A 108 -27.04 -31.69 -2.95
C PHE A 108 -25.66 -30.99 -2.89
N VAL A 109 -25.20 -30.50 -4.04
CA VAL A 109 -23.96 -29.74 -4.13
C VAL A 109 -24.28 -28.29 -4.46
N HIS A 110 -23.70 -27.38 -3.66
CA HIS A 110 -23.75 -25.94 -3.88
C HIS A 110 -22.34 -25.35 -3.85
N GLN A 111 -21.95 -24.69 -4.93
CA GLN A 111 -20.68 -24.01 -5.08
C GLN A 111 -20.90 -22.63 -5.68
N HIS A 112 -20.09 -21.67 -5.23
CA HIS A 112 -20.13 -20.33 -5.75
C HIS A 112 -18.76 -19.67 -5.61
N PHE A 113 -18.45 -18.76 -6.52
CA PHE A 113 -17.19 -18.03 -6.55
C PHE A 113 -17.30 -16.72 -7.31
N ALA A 114 -16.35 -15.83 -7.06
CA ALA A 114 -16.18 -14.55 -7.71
C ALA A 114 -15.02 -14.63 -8.72
N PHE A 115 -15.06 -13.77 -9.73
CA PHE A 115 -13.95 -13.57 -10.67
C PHE A 115 -14.04 -12.17 -11.29
N VAL A 116 -12.99 -11.76 -11.99
CA VAL A 116 -12.97 -10.54 -12.81
C VAL A 116 -12.80 -10.96 -14.27
N ASN A 117 -13.68 -10.49 -15.15
CA ASN A 117 -13.60 -10.81 -16.57
C ASN A 117 -12.60 -9.93 -17.32
N GLU A 118 -12.39 -10.18 -18.62
CA GLU A 118 -11.43 -9.41 -19.45
C GLU A 118 -11.84 -7.94 -19.63
N GLU A 119 -13.13 -7.63 -19.44
CA GLU A 119 -13.69 -6.28 -19.51
C GLU A 119 -13.62 -5.54 -18.16
N GLN A 120 -12.96 -6.12 -17.15
CA GLN A 120 -12.82 -5.57 -15.79
C GLN A 120 -14.15 -5.46 -15.04
N GLU A 121 -15.16 -6.25 -15.42
CA GLU A 121 -16.40 -6.40 -14.68
C GLU A 121 -16.22 -7.38 -13.52
N LEU A 122 -16.78 -7.06 -12.35
CA LEU A 122 -16.82 -7.96 -11.21
C LEU A 122 -17.97 -8.95 -11.38
N CYS A 123 -17.65 -10.23 -11.44
CA CYS A 123 -18.59 -11.30 -11.72
C CYS A 123 -18.71 -12.29 -10.56
N GLY A 124 -19.90 -12.85 -10.40
CA GLY A 124 -20.19 -13.96 -9.50
C GLY A 124 -20.79 -15.14 -10.26
N CYS A 125 -20.38 -16.37 -9.92
CA CYS A 125 -20.90 -17.60 -10.49
C CYS A 125 -21.37 -18.55 -9.39
N MET A 126 -22.59 -19.06 -9.54
CA MET A 126 -23.18 -20.08 -8.65
C MET A 126 -23.47 -21.35 -9.46
N LEU A 127 -23.21 -22.50 -8.85
CA LEU A 127 -23.52 -23.82 -9.37
C LEU A 127 -24.25 -24.63 -8.29
N MET A 128 -25.38 -25.22 -8.66
CA MET A 128 -26.20 -26.07 -7.81
C MET A 128 -26.59 -27.34 -8.56
N TYR A 129 -26.47 -28.52 -7.96
CA TYR A 129 -26.90 -29.76 -8.62
C TYR A 129 -27.07 -30.94 -7.66
N ARG A 130 -27.61 -32.03 -8.21
CA ARG A 130 -27.69 -33.33 -7.55
C ARG A 130 -26.67 -34.33 -8.06
N GLN A 131 -26.00 -35.01 -7.13
CA GLN A 131 -25.02 -36.05 -7.47
C GLN A 131 -25.68 -37.32 -8.01
N ASP A 132 -26.81 -37.71 -7.42
CA ASP A 132 -27.59 -38.90 -7.77
C ASP A 132 -28.60 -38.65 -8.90
N GLU A 133 -28.79 -37.40 -9.33
CA GLU A 133 -29.65 -37.02 -10.45
C GLU A 133 -28.97 -35.96 -11.33
N PRO A 134 -27.99 -36.34 -12.18
CA PRO A 134 -27.18 -35.37 -12.93
C PRO A 134 -27.94 -34.52 -13.95
N THR A 135 -29.21 -34.80 -14.19
CA THR A 135 -30.11 -33.97 -15.03
C THR A 135 -30.62 -32.73 -14.29
N GLN A 136 -30.56 -32.73 -12.96
CA GLN A 136 -31.05 -31.66 -12.11
C GLN A 136 -29.89 -30.76 -11.64
N TRP A 137 -29.71 -29.64 -12.34
CA TRP A 137 -28.67 -28.66 -12.07
C TRP A 137 -29.10 -27.24 -12.45
N VAL A 138 -28.46 -26.25 -11.83
CA VAL A 138 -28.61 -24.82 -12.12
C VAL A 138 -27.24 -24.14 -12.08
N ILE A 139 -26.93 -23.33 -13.08
CA ILE A 139 -25.75 -22.45 -13.13
C ILE A 139 -26.25 -21.01 -13.26
N ALA A 140 -25.77 -20.11 -12.41
CA ALA A 140 -26.10 -18.69 -12.49
C ALA A 140 -24.83 -17.83 -12.59
N LEU A 141 -24.87 -16.84 -13.47
CA LEU A 141 -23.84 -15.82 -13.66
C LEU A 141 -24.44 -14.45 -13.33
N VAL A 142 -23.75 -13.67 -12.51
CA VAL A 142 -24.09 -12.28 -12.21
C VAL A 142 -22.91 -11.40 -12.59
N LYS A 143 -23.17 -10.33 -13.34
CA LYS A 143 -22.19 -9.28 -13.65
C LYS A 143 -22.41 -8.04 -12.78
N ASN A 144 -21.35 -7.23 -12.68
CA ASN A 144 -21.36 -5.96 -11.98
C ASN A 144 -21.83 -6.08 -10.53
N THR A 145 -21.36 -7.12 -9.82
CA THR A 145 -21.87 -7.54 -8.51
C THR A 145 -21.82 -6.45 -7.42
N HIS A 146 -20.98 -5.42 -7.60
CA HIS A 146 -20.76 -4.30 -6.68
C HIS A 146 -21.77 -3.15 -6.83
N LEU A 147 -22.54 -3.08 -7.93
CA LEU A 147 -23.50 -2.00 -8.21
C LEU A 147 -24.86 -2.23 -7.54
N ALA A 148 -25.83 -1.32 -7.72
CA ALA A 148 -27.23 -1.54 -7.31
C ALA A 148 -27.91 -2.73 -8.03
N PRO A 149 -28.93 -3.38 -7.43
CA PRO A 149 -29.59 -4.57 -7.98
C PRO A 149 -30.11 -4.45 -9.42
N GLU A 150 -30.61 -3.28 -9.83
CA GLU A 150 -31.09 -3.01 -11.20
C GLU A 150 -29.99 -2.92 -12.25
N LYS A 151 -28.73 -2.75 -11.82
CA LYS A 151 -27.54 -2.69 -12.69
C LYS A 151 -26.74 -4.00 -12.72
N ARG A 152 -27.21 -5.03 -12.01
CA ARG A 152 -26.56 -6.34 -11.95
C ARG A 152 -27.25 -7.27 -12.94
N ASP A 153 -26.61 -7.51 -14.08
CA ASP A 153 -27.13 -8.46 -15.06
C ASP A 153 -27.03 -9.88 -14.54
N VAL A 154 -28.10 -10.67 -14.71
CA VAL A 154 -28.16 -12.07 -14.28
C VAL A 154 -28.56 -12.98 -15.42
N THR A 155 -27.84 -14.09 -15.54
CA THR A 155 -28.13 -15.18 -16.49
C THR A 155 -28.15 -16.50 -15.74
N ILE A 156 -29.24 -17.24 -15.83
CA ILE A 156 -29.41 -18.56 -15.19
C ILE A 156 -29.66 -19.61 -16.28
N LEU A 157 -28.89 -20.68 -16.25
CA LEU A 157 -29.13 -21.92 -16.98
C LEU A 157 -29.59 -23.02 -16.03
N SER A 158 -30.53 -23.83 -16.47
CA SER A 158 -31.06 -24.96 -15.69
C SER A 158 -31.32 -26.18 -16.56
N GLY A 159 -31.05 -27.36 -16.01
CA GLY A 159 -31.41 -28.66 -16.61
C GLY A 159 -32.91 -28.97 -16.53
N PHE A 160 -33.68 -28.16 -15.81
CA PHE A 160 -35.13 -28.32 -15.64
C PHE A 160 -35.87 -26.98 -15.72
N ASN A 161 -37.18 -27.03 -15.96
CA ASN A 161 -38.00 -25.84 -16.18
C ASN A 161 -38.19 -25.02 -14.89
N LEU A 162 -37.73 -23.77 -14.90
CA LEU A 162 -37.87 -22.85 -13.77
C LEU A 162 -39.21 -22.08 -13.74
N ASN A 163 -39.98 -22.08 -14.84
CA ASN A 163 -41.26 -21.35 -14.91
C ASN A 163 -42.26 -21.66 -13.78
N PRO A 164 -42.41 -22.91 -13.30
CA PRO A 164 -43.35 -23.21 -12.20
C PRO A 164 -43.04 -22.46 -10.89
N TYR A 165 -41.82 -21.96 -10.73
CA TYR A 165 -41.36 -21.29 -9.52
C TYR A 165 -41.41 -19.76 -9.63
N ILE A 166 -41.70 -19.23 -10.82
CA ILE A 166 -41.83 -17.79 -11.07
C ILE A 166 -43.27 -17.37 -10.75
N LYS A 167 -43.44 -16.48 -9.77
CA LYS A 167 -44.74 -16.10 -9.22
C LYS A 167 -45.31 -14.80 -9.80
N ALA A 168 -44.47 -13.85 -10.19
CA ALA A 168 -44.91 -12.52 -10.62
C ALA A 168 -45.15 -12.46 -12.14
N ALA A 169 -46.37 -12.11 -12.55
CA ALA A 169 -46.70 -11.83 -13.95
C ALA A 169 -46.36 -10.37 -14.31
N GLY A 170 -45.70 -10.14 -15.45
CA GLY A 170 -45.45 -8.80 -16.00
C GLY A 170 -44.05 -8.20 -15.81
N LEU A 171 -43.05 -9.03 -15.49
CA LEU A 171 -41.66 -8.61 -15.39
C LEU A 171 -40.89 -8.72 -16.72
N ASN A 172 -39.82 -7.93 -16.88
CA ASN A 172 -38.94 -7.99 -18.04
C ASN A 172 -37.97 -9.19 -18.04
N ILE A 173 -38.14 -10.16 -17.14
CA ILE A 173 -37.32 -11.38 -17.19
C ILE A 173 -37.68 -12.21 -18.42
N THR A 174 -36.67 -12.65 -19.16
CA THR A 174 -36.84 -13.49 -20.33
C THR A 174 -36.60 -14.94 -19.94
N VAL A 175 -37.62 -15.79 -20.10
CA VAL A 175 -37.47 -17.25 -19.96
C VAL A 175 -37.58 -17.91 -21.32
N SER A 176 -36.56 -18.67 -21.70
CA SER A 176 -36.49 -19.35 -22.99
C SER A 176 -35.84 -20.71 -22.85
N THR A 177 -35.74 -21.44 -23.97
CA THR A 177 -35.01 -22.70 -24.05
C THR A 177 -33.86 -22.52 -25.02
N THR A 178 -32.74 -23.19 -24.77
CA THR A 178 -31.55 -23.13 -25.62
C THR A 178 -30.98 -24.53 -25.85
N GLU A 179 -30.45 -24.76 -27.05
CA GLU A 179 -29.72 -25.98 -27.40
C GLU A 179 -28.20 -25.77 -27.30
N SER A 180 -27.73 -24.53 -27.06
CA SER A 180 -26.31 -24.18 -27.06
C SER A 180 -25.90 -23.51 -25.75
N LEU A 181 -25.12 -24.22 -24.94
CA LEU A 181 -24.44 -23.68 -23.76
C LEU A 181 -23.49 -22.54 -24.13
N ASP A 182 -22.80 -22.67 -25.27
CA ASP A 182 -21.80 -21.70 -25.73
C ASP A 182 -22.41 -20.32 -26.02
N ALA A 183 -23.55 -20.27 -26.70
CA ALA A 183 -24.18 -19.01 -27.08
C ALA A 183 -24.87 -18.30 -25.90
N SER A 184 -25.37 -19.06 -24.92
CA SER A 184 -26.27 -18.54 -23.88
C SER A 184 -25.57 -18.20 -22.55
N LEU A 185 -24.52 -18.92 -22.17
CA LEU A 185 -23.78 -18.65 -20.92
C LEU A 185 -22.29 -18.42 -21.15
N MET A 186 -21.64 -19.13 -22.08
CA MET A 186 -20.19 -19.00 -22.23
C MET A 186 -19.79 -17.64 -22.81
N LYS A 187 -20.40 -17.20 -23.93
CA LYS A 187 -20.08 -15.89 -24.52
C LYS A 187 -20.23 -14.70 -23.55
N PRO A 188 -21.30 -14.62 -22.73
CA PRO A 188 -21.43 -13.56 -21.74
C PRO A 188 -20.41 -13.57 -20.60
N ILE A 189 -19.55 -14.58 -20.44
CA ILE A 189 -18.56 -14.60 -19.34
C ILE A 189 -17.40 -13.65 -19.62
N HIS A 190 -16.98 -13.50 -20.88
CA HIS A 190 -15.82 -12.70 -21.30
C HIS A 190 -14.56 -13.06 -20.50
N SER A 191 -14.35 -14.34 -20.24
CA SER A 191 -13.18 -14.85 -19.51
C SER A 191 -12.85 -16.25 -20.03
N PRO A 192 -11.92 -16.37 -20.99
CA PRO A 192 -11.62 -17.64 -21.66
C PRO A 192 -11.29 -18.77 -20.69
N GLY A 193 -10.59 -18.47 -19.59
CA GLY A 193 -10.27 -19.45 -18.56
C GLY A 193 -11.50 -19.98 -17.83
N ILE A 194 -12.42 -19.09 -17.42
CA ILE A 194 -13.67 -19.47 -16.74
C ILE A 194 -14.61 -20.19 -17.70
N GLU A 195 -14.74 -19.69 -18.93
CA GLU A 195 -15.50 -20.36 -20.01
C GLU A 195 -15.01 -21.79 -20.20
N HIS A 196 -13.70 -21.98 -20.30
CA HIS A 196 -13.12 -23.29 -20.52
C HIS A 196 -13.39 -24.26 -19.35
N VAL A 197 -13.38 -23.76 -18.11
CA VAL A 197 -13.73 -24.53 -16.92
C VAL A 197 -15.21 -24.91 -16.93
N LEU A 198 -16.12 -23.95 -17.16
CA LEU A 198 -17.57 -24.20 -17.14
C LEU A 198 -18.04 -25.06 -18.31
N GLN A 199 -17.37 -25.03 -19.46
CA GLN A 199 -17.62 -25.95 -20.58
C GLN A 199 -17.42 -27.43 -20.20
N GLN A 200 -16.58 -27.73 -19.20
CA GLN A 200 -16.38 -29.10 -18.71
C GLN A 200 -17.38 -29.50 -17.61
N VAL A 201 -18.10 -28.54 -17.03
CA VAL A 201 -19.10 -28.78 -15.98
C VAL A 201 -20.32 -29.47 -16.55
N ILE A 202 -20.78 -29.13 -17.76
CA ILE A 202 -21.91 -29.79 -18.41
C ILE A 202 -21.40 -30.72 -19.51
N LYS A 203 -21.82 -31.99 -19.49
CA LYS A 203 -21.45 -32.97 -20.51
C LYS A 203 -22.15 -32.63 -21.83
N ALA A 204 -21.37 -32.24 -22.84
CA ALA A 204 -21.89 -31.88 -24.16
C ALA A 204 -22.73 -32.99 -24.84
N SER A 205 -22.51 -34.26 -24.49
CA SER A 205 -23.22 -35.40 -25.10
C SER A 205 -24.68 -35.53 -24.64
N CYS A 206 -25.00 -35.17 -23.40
CA CYS A 206 -26.32 -35.44 -22.79
C CYS A 206 -26.94 -34.24 -22.06
N GLY A 207 -26.22 -33.14 -21.89
CA GLY A 207 -26.69 -31.97 -21.12
C GLY A 207 -26.78 -32.22 -19.62
N GLU A 208 -26.26 -33.34 -19.12
CA GLU A 208 -26.12 -33.62 -17.69
C GLU A 208 -24.93 -32.87 -17.10
N ILE A 209 -25.00 -32.57 -15.81
CA ILE A 209 -23.82 -32.11 -15.09
C ILE A 209 -22.79 -33.24 -14.95
N ASN A 210 -21.52 -32.86 -15.06
CA ASN A 210 -20.43 -33.69 -14.64
C ASN A 210 -20.39 -33.71 -13.11
N ILE A 211 -20.67 -34.86 -12.50
CA ILE A 211 -20.66 -35.02 -11.04
C ILE A 211 -19.30 -34.64 -10.39
N ARG A 212 -18.21 -34.63 -11.18
CA ARG A 212 -16.89 -34.14 -10.73
C ARG A 212 -16.78 -32.63 -10.68
N ALA A 213 -17.83 -31.89 -11.02
CA ALA A 213 -17.88 -30.44 -10.84
C ALA A 213 -17.64 -30.02 -9.39
N MET A 214 -17.85 -30.91 -8.42
CA MET A 214 -17.44 -30.65 -7.03
C MET A 214 -15.95 -30.30 -6.90
N ARG A 215 -15.09 -30.81 -7.79
CA ARG A 215 -13.63 -30.58 -7.78
C ARG A 215 -13.25 -29.14 -8.13
N LEU A 216 -14.18 -28.31 -8.60
CA LEU A 216 -13.95 -26.87 -8.76
C LEU A 216 -13.46 -26.23 -7.46
N VAL A 217 -13.85 -26.76 -6.30
CA VAL A 217 -13.38 -26.30 -4.98
C VAL A 217 -11.85 -26.25 -4.88
N HIS A 218 -11.13 -27.12 -5.60
CA HIS A 218 -9.67 -27.12 -5.62
C HIS A 218 -9.07 -25.94 -6.39
N LEU A 219 -9.84 -25.27 -7.25
CA LEU A 219 -9.44 -24.04 -7.94
C LEU A 219 -9.76 -22.78 -7.13
N LEU A 220 -10.75 -22.84 -6.24
CA LEU A 220 -11.26 -21.68 -5.53
C LEU A 220 -10.35 -21.30 -4.35
N ARG A 221 -9.98 -20.02 -4.25
CA ARG A 221 -9.17 -19.50 -3.14
C ARG A 221 -9.94 -18.43 -2.37
N LEU A 222 -9.66 -18.25 -1.09
CA LEU A 222 -10.23 -17.13 -0.34
C LEU A 222 -9.45 -15.85 -0.69
N ILE A 223 -10.16 -14.74 -0.87
CA ILE A 223 -9.53 -13.44 -1.08
C ILE A 223 -8.75 -13.05 0.18
N GLN A 224 -7.51 -12.63 0.01
CA GLN A 224 -6.74 -11.99 1.08
C GLN A 224 -6.94 -10.47 0.98
N VAL A 225 -7.39 -9.84 2.06
CA VAL A 225 -7.54 -8.38 2.14
C VAL A 225 -6.34 -7.82 2.89
N TYR A 226 -5.53 -7.00 2.23
CA TYR A 226 -4.50 -6.21 2.91
C TYR A 226 -5.17 -4.99 3.54
N VAL A 227 -5.51 -5.07 4.82
CA VAL A 227 -5.96 -3.89 5.57
C VAL A 227 -4.73 -3.03 5.87
N ILE A 228 -4.42 -2.08 4.99
CA ILE A 228 -3.55 -0.96 5.33
C ILE A 228 -4.39 -0.03 6.22
N HIS A 229 -4.25 -0.16 7.54
CA HIS A 229 -4.83 0.79 8.48
C HIS A 229 -4.08 2.14 8.42
N ASP A 230 -4.30 2.91 7.36
CA ASP A 230 -4.06 4.34 7.36
C ASP A 230 -5.40 5.06 7.54
N SER A 231 -5.55 5.68 8.71
CA SER A 231 -6.62 6.61 9.12
C SER A 231 -8.00 6.03 9.53
N LEU A 232 -8.18 5.86 10.84
CA LEU A 232 -9.48 6.11 11.48
C LEU A 232 -9.46 7.57 11.98
N PRO A 233 -10.32 8.47 11.48
CA PRO A 233 -10.43 9.81 12.03
C PRO A 233 -10.94 9.74 13.48
N ASN A 234 -10.31 10.51 14.35
CA ASN A 234 -10.85 10.85 15.67
C ASN A 234 -12.28 11.39 15.51
N ILE A 235 -13.29 10.62 15.94
CA ILE A 235 -14.63 11.16 16.22
C ILE A 235 -14.76 11.31 17.73
N ILE A 236 -14.91 12.57 18.12
CA ILE A 236 -15.07 13.10 19.48
C ILE A 236 -16.45 12.75 20.05
N GLU A 237 -16.45 12.47 21.36
CA GLU A 237 -17.50 12.54 22.39
C GLU A 237 -18.98 12.36 21.99
N LEU A 238 -19.58 11.23 22.42
CA LEU A 238 -20.95 11.20 22.93
C LEU A 238 -21.07 10.15 24.05
N GLU A 239 -21.54 10.60 25.22
CA GLU A 239 -21.77 9.79 26.41
C GLU A 239 -22.99 8.85 26.25
N SER A 240 -22.85 7.58 26.61
CA SER A 240 -23.87 6.79 27.33
C SER A 240 -23.39 5.33 27.52
N GLY A 241 -23.56 4.81 28.73
CA GLY A 241 -23.08 3.48 29.17
C GLY A 241 -23.74 2.28 28.49
N GLU A 242 -24.71 2.48 27.60
CA GLU A 242 -25.41 1.40 26.89
C GLU A 242 -24.67 0.94 25.62
N ILE A 243 -23.80 1.79 25.04
CA ILE A 243 -22.94 1.40 23.91
C ILE A 243 -21.80 0.49 24.35
N ASN A 244 -21.29 0.60 25.58
CA ASN A 244 -20.28 -0.35 26.08
C ASN A 244 -20.86 -1.74 26.33
N ALA A 245 -22.14 -1.86 26.70
CA ALA A 245 -22.82 -3.15 26.82
C ALA A 245 -23.07 -3.78 25.43
N LEU A 246 -23.47 -2.97 24.44
CA LEU A 246 -23.61 -3.41 23.04
C LEU A 246 -22.26 -3.74 22.39
N ARG A 247 -21.20 -2.98 22.68
CA ARG A 247 -19.83 -3.24 22.23
C ARG A 247 -19.29 -4.52 22.87
N THR A 248 -19.51 -4.76 24.16
CA THR A 248 -19.15 -6.03 24.81
C THR A 248 -19.94 -7.21 24.23
N LYS A 249 -21.23 -7.02 23.88
CA LYS A 249 -22.05 -8.04 23.20
C LYS A 249 -21.65 -8.28 21.74
N LEU A 250 -21.22 -7.24 21.01
CA LEU A 250 -20.71 -7.31 19.64
C LEU A 250 -19.29 -7.91 19.60
N THR A 251 -18.45 -7.63 20.60
CA THR A 251 -17.16 -8.30 20.79
C THR A 251 -17.36 -9.78 21.12
N HIS A 252 -18.39 -10.13 21.92
CA HIS A 252 -18.71 -11.53 22.19
C HIS A 252 -19.32 -12.28 21.00
N LEU A 253 -20.12 -11.61 20.15
CA LEU A 253 -20.67 -12.19 18.92
C LEU A 253 -19.64 -12.25 17.78
N GLY A 254 -18.69 -11.32 17.73
CA GLY A 254 -17.52 -11.38 16.86
C GLY A 254 -16.56 -12.51 17.23
N GLN A 255 -16.46 -12.85 18.52
CA GLN A 255 -15.67 -13.99 19.01
C GLN A 255 -16.32 -15.37 18.75
N LEU A 256 -17.62 -15.44 18.44
CA LEU A 256 -18.30 -16.70 18.08
C LEU A 256 -18.23 -17.01 16.58
N ALA A 257 -17.88 -16.03 15.73
CA ALA A 257 -17.63 -16.23 14.32
C ALA A 257 -16.13 -16.43 14.08
N GLY A 258 -15.61 -17.60 14.48
CA GLY A 258 -14.21 -17.99 14.35
C GLY A 258 -13.69 -17.93 12.91
N VAL A 259 -13.20 -16.77 12.51
CA VAL A 259 -12.27 -16.59 11.41
C VAL A 259 -11.07 -15.89 12.03
N SER A 260 -10.07 -16.67 12.41
CA SER A 260 -8.79 -16.11 12.84
C SER A 260 -8.06 -15.56 11.63
N ASP A 261 -7.55 -14.37 11.81
CA ASP A 261 -6.68 -13.65 10.91
C ASP A 261 -5.34 -14.40 10.79
N GLN A 262 -5.18 -15.20 9.74
CA GLN A 262 -3.88 -15.71 9.32
C GLN A 262 -3.30 -14.82 8.22
N VAL A 263 -2.59 -13.77 8.61
CA VAL A 263 -1.69 -13.04 7.70
C VAL A 263 -0.40 -13.84 7.61
N ASN A 264 -0.33 -14.74 6.64
CA ASN A 264 0.94 -15.26 6.14
C ASN A 264 1.39 -14.37 4.99
N GLU A 265 2.63 -13.88 5.03
CA GLU A 265 3.43 -13.59 3.82
C GLU A 265 3.77 -14.90 3.09
N LEU A 266 2.76 -15.72 2.79
CA LEU A 266 2.90 -16.78 1.79
C LEU A 266 2.61 -16.13 0.43
N PRO A 267 3.40 -16.44 -0.61
CA PRO A 267 3.11 -15.93 -1.94
C PRO A 267 1.65 -16.22 -2.27
N ILE A 268 1.00 -15.22 -2.86
CA ILE A 268 -0.36 -15.31 -3.36
C ILE A 268 -0.44 -16.53 -4.28
N ASP A 269 -0.87 -17.66 -3.75
CA ASP A 269 -1.04 -18.90 -4.49
C ASP A 269 -2.41 -18.88 -5.19
N LEU A 270 -2.69 -17.76 -5.86
CA LEU A 270 -3.87 -17.59 -6.69
C LEU A 270 -3.63 -18.26 -8.02
N PHE A 271 -4.60 -19.07 -8.41
CA PHE A 271 -4.54 -19.80 -9.67
C PHE A 271 -4.98 -18.90 -10.79
N ASN A 272 -4.13 -18.74 -11.81
CA ASN A 272 -4.63 -18.37 -13.10
C ASN A 272 -5.36 -19.59 -13.71
N PRO A 273 -6.66 -19.50 -14.02
CA PRO A 273 -7.39 -20.61 -14.64
C PRO A 273 -6.73 -21.12 -15.93
N SER A 274 -5.94 -20.27 -16.59
CA SER A 274 -5.16 -20.60 -17.80
C SER A 274 -3.99 -21.56 -17.55
N ASP A 275 -3.53 -21.71 -16.30
CA ASP A 275 -2.37 -22.53 -15.95
C ASP A 275 -2.71 -24.01 -15.79
N ILE A 276 -4.00 -24.35 -15.76
CA ILE A 276 -4.50 -25.73 -15.66
C ILE A 276 -5.23 -26.08 -16.94
N GLN A 277 -5.04 -27.31 -17.42
CA GLN A 277 -5.90 -27.91 -18.43
C GLN A 277 -7.16 -28.42 -17.74
N PRO A 278 -8.33 -27.76 -17.86
CA PRO A 278 -9.53 -28.12 -17.11
C PRO A 278 -9.95 -29.57 -17.35
N GLN A 279 -9.72 -30.11 -18.54
CA GLN A 279 -10.03 -31.52 -18.86
C GLN A 279 -9.39 -32.49 -17.86
N LEU A 280 -8.18 -32.19 -17.35
CA LEU A 280 -7.50 -33.04 -16.36
C LEU A 280 -8.19 -32.98 -14.99
N LEU A 281 -8.78 -31.84 -14.62
CA LEU A 281 -9.52 -31.69 -13.35
C LEU A 281 -10.76 -32.59 -13.32
N PHE A 282 -11.42 -32.74 -14.47
CA PHE A 282 -12.64 -33.54 -14.61
C PHE A 282 -12.39 -35.00 -15.06
N ALA A 283 -11.15 -35.35 -15.40
CA ALA A 283 -10.75 -36.73 -15.75
C ALA A 283 -10.75 -37.67 -14.55
N ASP A 284 -10.65 -38.99 -14.80
CA ASP A 284 -10.61 -40.01 -13.74
C ASP A 284 -9.39 -39.81 -12.82
N ASN A 285 -9.67 -39.39 -11.59
CA ASN A 285 -8.65 -39.14 -10.56
C ASN A 285 -9.23 -39.39 -9.17
N PRO A 286 -9.18 -40.64 -8.66
CA PRO A 286 -9.73 -41.00 -7.35
C PRO A 286 -9.16 -40.19 -6.18
N ALA A 287 -7.90 -39.77 -6.26
CA ALA A 287 -7.30 -38.92 -5.22
C ALA A 287 -8.05 -37.57 -5.11
N LEU A 288 -8.36 -36.92 -6.23
CA LEU A 288 -9.12 -35.66 -6.22
C LEU A 288 -10.57 -35.85 -5.77
N ASP A 289 -11.20 -36.99 -6.08
CA ASP A 289 -12.54 -37.30 -5.56
C ASP A 289 -12.51 -37.38 -4.03
N LEU A 290 -11.55 -38.12 -3.49
CA LEU A 290 -11.39 -38.28 -2.05
C LEU A 290 -11.10 -36.95 -1.34
N LEU A 291 -10.26 -36.10 -1.93
CA LEU A 291 -9.98 -34.77 -1.37
C LEU A 291 -11.21 -33.85 -1.42
N ALA A 292 -12.00 -33.92 -2.48
CA ALA A 292 -13.25 -33.16 -2.59
C ALA A 292 -14.30 -33.61 -1.56
N GLU A 293 -14.44 -34.93 -1.37
CA GLU A 293 -15.32 -35.54 -0.36
C GLU A 293 -15.02 -35.02 1.05
N TYR A 294 -13.73 -35.03 1.45
CA TYR A 294 -13.29 -34.51 2.75
C TYR A 294 -13.14 -32.98 2.80
N LYS A 295 -13.51 -32.27 1.73
CA LYS A 295 -13.43 -30.80 1.60
C LYS A 295 -12.03 -30.24 1.89
N LEU A 296 -10.99 -30.95 1.44
CA LEU A 296 -9.59 -30.56 1.60
C LEU A 296 -9.11 -29.77 0.37
N SER A 297 -8.50 -28.62 0.61
CA SER A 297 -7.89 -27.79 -0.43
C SER A 297 -6.42 -28.17 -0.64
N LEU A 298 -5.92 -27.95 -1.86
CA LEU A 298 -4.52 -28.13 -2.23
C LEU A 298 -3.91 -26.76 -2.56
N SER A 299 -2.59 -26.59 -2.42
CA SER A 299 -1.88 -25.47 -3.06
C SER A 299 -1.80 -25.66 -4.59
N ALA A 300 -1.35 -24.64 -5.33
CA ALA A 300 -1.14 -24.72 -6.77
C ALA A 300 -0.08 -25.70 -7.19
N ALA A 301 1.02 -25.74 -6.46
CA ALA A 301 2.02 -26.76 -6.65
C ALA A 301 1.42 -28.17 -6.48
N MET A 302 0.64 -28.38 -5.40
CA MET A 302 0.07 -29.69 -5.09
C MET A 302 -1.04 -30.11 -6.04
N LEU A 303 -1.94 -29.21 -6.45
CA LEU A 303 -2.97 -29.51 -7.45
C LEU A 303 -2.33 -29.85 -8.79
N LYS A 304 -1.32 -29.09 -9.23
CA LYS A 304 -0.59 -29.37 -10.47
C LYS A 304 0.13 -30.72 -10.43
N ASP A 305 0.72 -31.09 -9.30
CA ASP A 305 1.27 -32.43 -9.11
C ASP A 305 0.17 -33.49 -9.19
N CYS A 306 -0.94 -33.35 -8.46
CA CYS A 306 -2.07 -34.29 -8.48
C CYS A 306 -2.70 -34.50 -9.87
N LEU A 307 -2.65 -33.49 -10.74
CA LEU A 307 -3.12 -33.56 -12.12
C LEU A 307 -2.08 -34.18 -13.09
N SER A 308 -0.83 -34.32 -12.67
CA SER A 308 0.25 -34.88 -13.49
C SER A 308 0.14 -36.40 -13.64
N LYS A 309 0.56 -36.90 -14.81
CA LYS A 309 0.64 -38.35 -15.07
C LYS A 309 1.60 -39.09 -14.13
N ASN A 310 2.65 -38.41 -13.66
CA ASN A 310 3.67 -38.96 -12.77
C ASN A 310 3.54 -38.43 -11.34
N SER A 311 2.32 -38.07 -10.93
CA SER A 311 2.06 -37.50 -9.61
C SER A 311 2.57 -38.39 -8.47
N GLY A 312 3.37 -37.80 -7.57
CA GLY A 312 3.76 -38.46 -6.32
C GLY A 312 2.63 -38.39 -5.31
N LEU A 313 2.00 -37.22 -5.16
CA LEU A 313 0.91 -36.99 -4.20
C LEU A 313 -0.28 -37.91 -4.47
N ARG A 314 -0.69 -38.05 -5.73
CA ARG A 314 -1.77 -38.95 -6.15
C ARG A 314 -1.49 -40.40 -5.73
N LYS A 315 -0.27 -40.89 -5.96
CA LYS A 315 0.10 -42.26 -5.60
C LYS A 315 0.04 -42.49 -4.09
N GLU A 316 0.49 -41.51 -3.30
CA GLU A 316 0.44 -41.60 -1.85
C GLU A 316 -1.02 -41.62 -1.35
N ILE A 317 -1.90 -40.79 -1.90
CA ILE A 317 -3.34 -40.75 -1.54
C ILE A 317 -4.06 -42.03 -1.97
N GLU A 318 -3.86 -42.50 -3.20
CA GLU A 318 -4.54 -43.70 -3.73
C GLU A 318 -4.11 -45.01 -3.02
N GLN A 319 -2.95 -45.03 -2.36
CA GLN A 319 -2.46 -46.19 -1.60
C GLN A 319 -2.97 -46.24 -0.16
N LEU A 320 -3.72 -45.24 0.30
CA LEU A 320 -4.20 -45.17 1.68
C LEU A 320 -5.29 -46.20 1.97
N VAL A 321 -5.20 -46.79 3.15
CA VAL A 321 -6.26 -47.60 3.73
C VAL A 321 -7.00 -46.74 4.74
N LEU A 322 -8.20 -46.30 4.38
CA LEU A 322 -9.05 -45.49 5.24
C LEU A 322 -9.69 -46.35 6.35
N SER A 323 -9.97 -45.71 7.48
CA SER A 323 -10.69 -46.31 8.60
C SER A 323 -12.18 -45.99 8.55
N ASP A 324 -12.99 -46.61 9.42
CA ASP A 324 -14.41 -46.27 9.57
C ASP A 324 -14.65 -44.89 10.22
N ASP A 325 -13.59 -44.22 10.68
CA ASP A 325 -13.67 -42.92 11.37
C ASP A 325 -13.31 -41.79 10.38
N GLU A 326 -14.33 -41.09 9.88
CA GLU A 326 -14.19 -40.00 8.91
C GLU A 326 -13.25 -38.88 9.38
N GLN A 327 -13.29 -38.53 10.66
CA GLN A 327 -12.44 -37.46 11.19
C GLN A 327 -10.96 -37.88 11.21
N VAL A 328 -10.69 -39.16 11.50
CA VAL A 328 -9.33 -39.72 11.41
C VAL A 328 -8.83 -39.70 9.97
N ASN A 329 -9.68 -40.08 9.01
CA ASN A 329 -9.33 -40.08 7.59
C ASN A 329 -9.04 -38.66 7.08
N ARG A 330 -9.89 -37.69 7.43
CA ARG A 330 -9.69 -36.27 7.10
C ARG A 330 -8.35 -35.75 7.60
N ASN A 331 -8.05 -36.01 8.89
CA ASN A 331 -6.81 -35.56 9.50
C ASN A 331 -5.57 -36.25 8.89
N LEU A 332 -5.67 -37.55 8.57
CA LEU A 332 -4.62 -38.30 7.89
C LEU A 332 -4.29 -37.68 6.53
N LEU A 333 -5.32 -37.40 5.71
CA LEU A 333 -5.17 -36.77 4.40
C LEU A 333 -4.54 -35.38 4.52
N GLN A 334 -4.98 -34.56 5.48
CA GLN A 334 -4.42 -33.23 5.71
C GLN A 334 -2.93 -33.29 6.09
N MET A 335 -2.54 -34.23 6.95
CA MET A 335 -1.13 -34.45 7.29
C MET A 335 -0.30 -34.91 6.09
N ILE A 336 -0.84 -35.79 5.24
CA ILE A 336 -0.13 -36.26 4.04
C ILE A 336 0.12 -35.12 3.06
N ILE A 337 -0.89 -34.29 2.79
CA ILE A 337 -0.76 -33.14 1.89
C ILE A 337 0.35 -32.21 2.37
N LEU A 338 0.29 -31.81 3.65
CA LEU A 338 1.28 -30.90 4.22
C LEU A 338 2.67 -31.51 4.29
N PHE A 339 2.81 -32.76 4.73
CA PHE A 339 4.13 -33.39 4.80
C PHE A 339 4.73 -33.63 3.42
N TYR A 340 3.90 -33.88 2.40
CA TYR A 340 4.35 -34.00 1.03
C TYR A 340 4.83 -32.63 0.49
N GLU A 341 4.06 -31.57 0.72
CA GLU A 341 4.41 -30.20 0.32
C GLU A 341 5.71 -29.71 0.95
N GLU A 342 5.92 -30.01 2.24
CA GLU A 342 7.14 -29.69 2.99
C GLU A 342 8.31 -30.65 2.71
N ASN A 343 8.13 -31.64 1.83
CA ASN A 343 9.13 -32.68 1.51
C ASN A 343 9.60 -33.53 2.71
N ILE A 344 8.77 -33.67 3.76
CA ILE A 344 9.06 -34.45 4.98
C ILE A 344 8.24 -35.75 5.09
N LEU A 345 7.38 -36.05 4.12
CA LEU A 345 6.48 -37.22 4.15
C LEU A 345 7.21 -38.53 4.43
N ASN A 346 8.31 -38.79 3.71
CA ASN A 346 9.07 -40.04 3.84
C ASN A 346 9.67 -40.22 5.23
N GLU A 347 10.10 -39.14 5.89
CA GLU A 347 10.67 -39.16 7.24
C GLU A 347 9.62 -39.50 8.31
N HIS A 348 8.34 -39.29 7.99
CA HIS A 348 7.22 -39.41 8.93
C HIS A 348 6.17 -40.45 8.54
N LYS A 349 6.44 -41.33 7.57
CA LYS A 349 5.51 -42.40 7.16
C LYS A 349 5.05 -43.29 8.32
N GLU A 350 5.95 -43.63 9.25
CA GLU A 350 5.59 -44.43 10.43
C GLU A 350 4.58 -43.75 11.37
N LEU A 351 4.58 -42.42 11.43
CA LEU A 351 3.63 -41.66 12.24
C LEU A 351 2.23 -41.76 11.62
N LEU A 352 2.15 -41.61 10.30
CA LEU A 352 0.90 -41.64 9.55
C LEU A 352 0.23 -43.02 9.58
N GLN A 353 1.02 -44.11 9.65
CA GLN A 353 0.51 -45.47 9.82
C GLN A 353 -0.08 -45.74 11.22
N LYS A 354 0.28 -44.93 12.23
CA LYS A 354 -0.22 -45.08 13.61
C LYS A 354 -1.53 -44.31 13.78
N HIS A 355 -2.64 -44.85 13.26
CA HIS A 355 -3.97 -44.23 13.34
C HIS A 355 -4.40 -43.88 14.79
N VAL A 356 -3.85 -44.57 15.80
CA VAL A 356 -4.08 -44.25 17.23
C VAL A 356 -3.62 -42.83 17.59
N PHE A 357 -2.51 -42.35 17.02
CA PHE A 357 -2.05 -40.98 17.25
C PHE A 357 -3.05 -39.97 16.68
N ILE A 358 -3.45 -40.16 15.43
CA ILE A 358 -4.40 -39.29 14.74
C ILE A 358 -5.75 -39.29 15.46
N LYS A 359 -6.20 -40.46 15.92
CA LYS A 359 -7.43 -40.60 16.70
C LYS A 359 -7.37 -39.91 18.06
N THR A 360 -6.25 -40.02 18.78
CA THR A 360 -6.11 -39.44 20.13
C THR A 360 -5.72 -37.95 20.12
N ARG A 361 -5.25 -37.42 18.99
CA ARG A 361 -4.76 -36.04 18.84
C ARG A 361 -5.44 -35.24 17.74
N GLY A 362 -6.47 -35.80 17.11
CA GLY A 362 -7.16 -35.20 15.97
C GLY A 362 -7.74 -33.81 16.22
N GLY A 363 -8.06 -33.49 17.47
CA GLY A 363 -8.53 -32.15 17.87
C GLY A 363 -7.49 -31.02 17.69
N PHE A 364 -6.22 -31.35 17.42
CA PHE A 364 -5.14 -30.39 17.16
C PHE A 364 -4.61 -30.44 15.72
N LEU A 365 -5.34 -31.10 14.80
CA LEU A 365 -4.92 -31.33 13.41
C LEU A 365 -5.73 -30.51 12.40
N TRP A 366 -6.40 -29.43 12.83
CA TRP A 366 -7.24 -28.62 11.95
C TRP A 366 -6.48 -27.44 11.33
N ASN A 367 -5.36 -27.01 11.91
CA ASN A 367 -4.51 -25.92 11.41
C ASN A 367 -3.18 -26.43 10.84
N ASN A 368 -2.74 -25.86 9.72
CA ASN A 368 -1.49 -26.24 9.06
C ASN A 368 -0.25 -26.02 9.96
N ALA A 369 -0.22 -24.91 10.72
CA ALA A 369 0.88 -24.61 11.64
C ALA A 369 0.96 -25.63 12.78
N GLN A 370 -0.19 -26.08 13.30
CA GLN A 370 -0.21 -27.16 14.31
C GLN A 370 0.35 -28.46 13.73
N ILE A 371 -0.02 -28.82 12.49
CA ILE A 371 0.46 -30.03 11.83
C ILE A 371 1.98 -29.98 11.60
N GLN A 372 2.51 -28.84 11.14
CA GLN A 372 3.94 -28.62 10.93
C GLN A 372 4.77 -28.80 12.22
N LEU A 373 4.18 -28.53 13.39
CA LEU A 373 4.86 -28.71 14.67
C LEU A 373 4.96 -30.17 15.13
N ILE A 374 4.07 -31.05 14.68
CA ILE A 374 3.97 -32.43 15.20
C ILE A 374 5.30 -33.19 15.09
N PRO A 375 5.98 -33.22 13.93
CA PRO A 375 7.29 -33.84 13.81
C PRO A 375 8.29 -33.35 14.86
N PHE A 376 8.36 -32.03 15.05
CA PHE A 376 9.27 -31.39 16.00
C PHE A 376 8.93 -31.80 17.45
N LEU A 377 7.66 -31.76 17.83
CA LEU A 377 7.21 -32.10 19.19
C LEU A 377 7.48 -33.56 19.53
N LEU A 378 7.26 -34.48 18.57
CA LEU A 378 7.53 -35.91 18.73
C LEU A 378 9.01 -36.21 18.80
N LYS A 379 9.82 -35.61 17.92
CA LYS A 379 11.28 -35.77 17.89
C LYS A 379 11.93 -35.36 19.22
N ASN A 380 11.45 -34.27 19.82
CA ASN A 380 11.94 -33.77 21.11
C ASN A 380 11.33 -34.48 22.34
N LYS A 381 10.43 -35.45 22.13
CA LYS A 381 9.80 -36.26 23.20
C LYS A 381 9.14 -35.40 24.29
N TYR A 382 8.47 -34.32 23.90
CA TYR A 382 7.77 -33.46 24.86
C TYR A 382 6.63 -34.21 25.55
N SER A 383 6.35 -33.81 26.81
CA SER A 383 5.27 -34.40 27.59
C SER A 383 3.91 -34.09 26.94
N LEU A 384 2.93 -34.95 27.20
CA LEU A 384 1.59 -34.76 26.63
C LEU A 384 0.98 -33.40 27.03
N ASN A 385 1.16 -32.98 28.28
CA ASN A 385 0.63 -31.69 28.75
C ASN A 385 1.27 -30.52 27.99
N LEU A 386 2.57 -30.58 27.71
CA LEU A 386 3.26 -29.54 26.96
C LEU A 386 2.87 -29.56 25.47
N PHE A 387 2.68 -30.74 24.90
CA PHE A 387 2.18 -30.91 23.54
C PHE A 387 0.81 -30.24 23.37
N THR A 388 -0.13 -30.55 24.28
CA THR A 388 -1.47 -29.94 24.30
C THR A 388 -1.40 -28.43 24.48
N LEU A 389 -0.56 -27.95 25.40
CA LEU A 389 -0.38 -26.51 25.64
C LEU A 389 0.11 -25.78 24.38
N ILE A 390 1.15 -26.28 23.72
CA ILE A 390 1.72 -25.63 22.52
C ILE A 390 0.67 -25.52 21.41
N LEU A 391 -0.17 -26.55 21.23
CA LEU A 391 -1.15 -26.60 20.16
C LEU A 391 -2.50 -25.98 20.53
N SER A 392 -2.76 -25.62 21.79
CA SER A 392 -4.08 -25.13 22.20
C SER A 392 -4.36 -23.69 21.77
N GLU A 393 -3.33 -22.84 21.69
CA GLU A 393 -3.46 -21.40 21.43
C GLU A 393 -2.68 -20.98 20.19
N GLU A 394 -3.28 -20.10 19.37
CA GLU A 394 -2.69 -19.59 18.12
C GLU A 394 -1.38 -18.85 18.33
N SER A 395 -1.34 -18.03 19.37
CA SER A 395 -0.13 -17.32 19.78
C SER A 395 1.03 -18.26 20.10
N TYR A 396 0.76 -19.48 20.60
CA TYR A 396 1.79 -20.42 21.01
C TYR A 396 2.32 -21.20 19.83
N TYR A 397 1.46 -21.86 19.04
CA TYR A 397 1.97 -22.67 17.92
C TYR A 397 2.65 -21.82 16.84
N HIS A 398 2.17 -20.60 16.55
CA HIS A 398 2.89 -19.73 15.63
C HIS A 398 4.23 -19.24 16.20
N ALA A 399 4.29 -18.86 17.48
CA ALA A 399 5.55 -18.46 18.10
C ALA A 399 6.58 -19.60 18.09
N ILE A 400 6.16 -20.82 18.43
CA ILE A 400 7.04 -21.99 18.42
C ILE A 400 7.51 -22.32 17.00
N LEU A 401 6.64 -22.23 15.99
CA LEU A 401 7.02 -22.45 14.60
C LEU A 401 8.09 -21.44 14.16
N THR A 402 7.91 -20.16 14.47
CA THR A 402 8.90 -19.12 14.18
C THR A 402 10.22 -19.34 14.95
N LEU A 403 10.15 -19.78 16.21
CA LEU A 403 11.34 -20.12 16.99
C LEU A 403 12.10 -21.31 16.40
N ILE A 404 11.41 -22.29 15.81
CA ILE A 404 12.04 -23.40 15.08
C ILE A 404 12.80 -22.86 13.86
N GLN A 405 12.20 -21.98 13.08
CA GLN A 405 12.84 -21.35 11.92
C GLN A 405 14.08 -20.53 12.32
N LEU A 406 14.03 -19.89 13.50
CA LEU A 406 15.14 -19.13 14.05
C LEU A 406 16.20 -20.01 14.77
N GLY A 407 15.94 -21.31 14.96
CA GLY A 407 16.84 -22.22 15.67
C GLY A 407 16.78 -22.15 17.21
N TYR A 408 15.81 -21.44 17.79
CA TYR A 408 15.71 -21.19 19.23
C TYR A 408 14.74 -22.14 19.96
N THR A 409 15.09 -23.42 20.01
CA THR A 409 14.16 -24.47 20.45
C THR A 409 14.47 -25.14 21.78
N HIS A 410 15.70 -25.02 22.29
CA HIS A 410 16.18 -25.83 23.42
C HIS A 410 15.43 -25.60 24.74
N ASP A 411 15.08 -24.34 25.03
CA ASP A 411 14.50 -23.94 26.32
C ASP A 411 12.97 -23.80 26.31
N ILE A 412 12.30 -24.15 25.20
CA ILE A 412 10.85 -24.01 25.04
C ILE A 412 10.07 -24.61 26.23
N PRO A 413 10.33 -25.85 26.70
CA PRO A 413 9.60 -26.43 27.84
C PRO A 413 9.72 -25.59 29.11
N ARG A 414 10.91 -25.04 29.37
CA ARG A 414 11.17 -24.21 30.54
C ARG A 414 10.45 -22.86 30.45
N PHE A 415 10.41 -22.27 29.26
CA PHE A 415 9.79 -20.96 29.05
C PHE A 415 8.27 -21.02 29.14
N LEU A 416 7.64 -22.04 28.58
CA LEU A 416 6.18 -22.22 28.65
C LEU A 416 5.66 -22.60 30.05
N ALA A 417 6.55 -22.98 30.98
CA ALA A 417 6.21 -23.15 32.38
C ALA A 417 6.10 -21.81 33.15
N ILE A 418 6.51 -20.70 32.55
CA ILE A 418 6.51 -19.36 33.17
C ILE A 418 5.31 -18.57 32.65
N THR A 419 4.34 -18.27 33.50
CA THR A 419 3.09 -17.58 33.14
C THR A 419 3.33 -16.25 32.41
N ASP A 420 4.30 -15.45 32.88
CA ASP A 420 4.63 -14.16 32.27
C ASP A 420 5.13 -14.30 30.84
N LYS A 421 5.88 -15.38 30.53
CA LYS A 421 6.36 -15.62 29.17
C LYS A 421 5.24 -16.04 28.22
N CYS A 422 4.20 -16.72 28.70
CA CYS A 422 3.05 -17.07 27.88
C CYS A 422 2.23 -15.82 27.50
N SER A 423 2.02 -14.90 28.44
CA SER A 423 1.31 -13.64 28.15
C SER A 423 2.10 -12.73 27.18
N GLU A 424 3.44 -12.79 27.22
CA GLU A 424 4.30 -12.15 26.22
C GLU A 424 4.07 -12.71 24.80
N LEU A 425 3.87 -14.02 24.64
CA LEU A 425 3.60 -14.61 23.30
C LEU A 425 2.27 -14.12 22.72
N GLU A 426 1.23 -14.00 23.55
CA GLU A 426 -0.06 -13.43 23.14
C GLU A 426 0.06 -11.96 22.73
N TYR A 427 0.92 -11.20 23.39
CA TYR A 427 1.22 -9.83 22.99
C TYR A 427 1.99 -9.80 21.66
N ILE A 428 3.04 -10.62 21.51
CA ILE A 428 3.87 -10.67 20.30
C ILE A 428 3.02 -11.09 19.09
N HIS A 429 2.13 -12.06 19.25
CA HIS A 429 1.27 -12.53 18.17
C HIS A 429 0.37 -11.44 17.60
N ARG A 430 -0.09 -10.50 18.45
CA ARG A 430 -0.94 -9.36 18.07
C ARG A 430 -0.23 -8.21 17.37
N LEU A 431 1.10 -8.28 17.19
CA LEU A 431 1.82 -7.25 16.44
C LEU A 431 1.53 -7.40 14.94
N ASP A 432 1.50 -6.31 14.18
CA ASP A 432 1.19 -6.40 12.74
C ASP A 432 2.43 -6.80 11.91
N ASN A 433 3.62 -6.37 12.32
CA ASN A 433 4.85 -6.53 11.54
C ASN A 433 5.60 -7.83 11.89
N GLU A 434 5.74 -8.74 10.92
CA GLU A 434 6.39 -10.05 11.09
C GLU A 434 7.86 -9.97 11.49
N ASP A 435 8.64 -9.03 10.94
CA ASP A 435 10.04 -8.85 11.35
C ASP A 435 10.14 -8.41 12.82
N THR A 436 9.19 -7.59 13.27
CA THR A 436 9.07 -7.17 14.68
C THR A 436 8.71 -8.37 15.57
N LYS A 437 7.79 -9.24 15.12
CA LYS A 437 7.47 -10.49 15.84
C LYS A 437 8.71 -11.36 16.00
N LYS A 438 9.44 -11.61 14.90
CA LYS A 438 10.70 -12.38 14.91
C LYS A 438 11.70 -11.79 15.88
N LEU A 439 11.92 -10.47 15.84
CA LEU A 439 12.84 -9.80 16.76
C LEU A 439 12.40 -9.97 18.23
N CYS A 440 11.11 -9.81 18.51
CA CYS A 440 10.58 -9.99 19.86
C CYS A 440 10.74 -11.44 20.34
N LEU A 441 10.54 -12.43 19.48
CA LEU A 441 10.77 -13.85 19.78
C LEU A 441 12.25 -14.15 20.07
N ILE A 442 13.19 -13.50 19.36
CA ILE A 442 14.64 -13.59 19.69
C ILE A 442 14.89 -13.09 21.11
N PHE A 443 14.35 -11.93 21.48
CA PHE A 443 14.49 -11.40 22.84
C PHE A 443 13.77 -12.25 23.88
N TRP A 444 12.61 -12.81 23.54
CA TRP A 444 11.87 -13.73 24.39
C TRP A 444 12.66 -15.01 24.65
N ALA A 445 13.35 -15.57 23.64
CA ALA A 445 14.11 -16.81 23.78
C ALA A 445 15.48 -16.60 24.45
N LYS A 446 16.25 -15.59 24.03
CA LYS A 446 17.65 -15.39 24.47
C LYS A 446 17.80 -14.44 25.65
N GLY A 447 16.77 -13.66 25.99
CA GLY A 447 16.87 -12.57 26.96
C GLY A 447 15.55 -12.22 27.63
N HIS A 448 15.29 -10.92 27.73
CA HIS A 448 14.04 -10.38 28.27
C HIS A 448 13.34 -9.57 27.20
N PHE A 449 12.09 -9.92 26.93
CA PHE A 449 11.19 -9.12 26.11
C PHE A 449 11.03 -7.71 26.71
N SER A 450 10.85 -6.71 25.84
CA SER A 450 10.65 -5.33 26.29
C SER A 450 9.82 -4.54 25.29
N HIS A 451 8.73 -3.93 25.76
CA HIS A 451 7.92 -3.00 24.97
C HIS A 451 8.72 -1.80 24.42
N LYS A 452 9.88 -1.47 25.00
CA LYS A 452 10.76 -0.43 24.47
C LYS A 452 11.33 -0.79 23.10
N ILE A 453 11.55 -2.08 22.84
CA ILE A 453 12.06 -2.56 21.54
C ILE A 453 10.97 -2.44 20.49
N VAL A 454 9.72 -2.81 20.83
CA VAL A 454 8.56 -2.66 19.95
C VAL A 454 8.35 -1.19 19.56
N ARG A 455 8.39 -0.27 20.52
CA ARG A 455 8.31 1.18 20.21
C ARG A 455 9.45 1.66 19.31
N ALA A 456 10.65 1.08 19.46
CA ALA A 456 11.78 1.42 18.60
C ALA A 456 11.55 0.91 17.17
N THR A 457 10.99 -0.28 16.97
CA THR A 457 10.68 -0.81 15.62
C THR A 457 9.53 -0.06 14.96
N GLU A 458 8.55 0.42 15.72
CA GLU A 458 7.50 1.34 15.23
C GLU A 458 8.10 2.67 14.76
N THR A 459 9.08 3.21 15.49
CA THR A 459 9.76 4.47 15.14
C THR A 459 10.71 4.28 13.95
N TYR A 460 11.33 3.11 13.83
CA TYR A 460 12.35 2.79 12.82
C TYR A 460 12.00 1.49 12.08
N PRO A 461 11.22 1.56 10.98
CA PRO A 461 10.67 0.36 10.31
C PRO A 461 11.71 -0.65 9.83
N MET A 462 12.92 -0.20 9.49
CA MET A 462 14.03 -1.07 9.03
C MET A 462 14.76 -1.79 10.16
N LEU A 463 14.52 -1.40 11.41
CA LEU A 463 15.27 -1.89 12.58
C LEU A 463 15.09 -3.39 12.77
N ALA A 464 13.85 -3.87 12.75
CA ALA A 464 13.51 -5.24 13.09
C ALA A 464 14.25 -6.23 12.18
N LYS A 465 14.09 -6.08 10.86
CA LYS A 465 14.76 -6.88 9.84
C LYS A 465 16.30 -6.86 9.97
N THR A 466 16.86 -5.68 10.25
CA THR A 466 18.31 -5.52 10.42
C THR A 466 18.82 -6.32 11.61
N LEU A 467 18.13 -6.24 12.76
CA LEU A 467 18.56 -6.92 13.98
C LEU A 467 18.32 -8.43 13.93
N VAL A 468 17.23 -8.89 13.31
CA VAL A 468 16.99 -10.32 13.06
C VAL A 468 18.12 -10.89 12.20
N SER A 469 18.47 -10.22 11.10
CA SER A 469 19.56 -10.66 10.22
C SER A 469 20.91 -10.66 10.93
N LEU A 470 21.17 -9.65 11.77
CA LEU A 470 22.41 -9.57 12.55
C LEU A 470 22.52 -10.70 13.58
N ASP A 471 21.42 -11.04 14.25
CA ASP A 471 21.37 -12.15 15.20
C ASP A 471 21.63 -13.50 14.52
N GLN A 472 21.09 -13.71 13.32
CA GLN A 472 21.29 -14.91 12.51
C GLN A 472 22.74 -15.12 12.03
N THR A 473 23.60 -14.09 12.10
CA THR A 473 25.04 -14.27 11.84
C THR A 473 25.77 -14.98 13.00
N GLU A 474 25.12 -15.16 14.15
CA GLU A 474 25.69 -15.71 15.39
C GLU A 474 26.87 -14.91 16.00
N VAL A 475 27.28 -13.81 15.38
CA VAL A 475 28.41 -12.98 15.84
C VAL A 475 28.01 -12.05 17.00
N THR A 476 26.71 -11.72 17.13
CA THR A 476 26.26 -10.66 18.06
C THR A 476 25.50 -11.24 19.25
N HIS A 477 25.99 -10.95 20.47
CA HIS A 477 25.33 -11.36 21.70
C HIS A 477 24.03 -10.55 21.97
N ILE A 478 23.04 -11.16 22.63
CA ILE A 478 21.70 -10.56 22.87
C ILE A 478 21.75 -9.22 23.62
N LYS A 479 22.72 -9.04 24.51
CA LYS A 479 22.95 -7.76 25.21
C LYS A 479 23.31 -6.63 24.23
N ASN A 480 24.14 -6.93 23.24
CA ASN A 480 24.57 -5.97 22.22
C ASN A 480 23.41 -5.66 21.26
N LEU A 481 22.59 -6.66 20.91
CA LEU A 481 21.36 -6.42 20.13
C LEU A 481 20.40 -5.48 20.85
N ARG A 482 20.23 -5.64 22.16
CA ARG A 482 19.39 -4.74 22.97
C ARG A 482 19.94 -3.31 22.97
N GLU A 483 21.25 -3.16 23.15
CA GLU A 483 21.91 -1.85 23.13
C GLU A 483 21.74 -1.18 21.76
N LEU A 484 21.95 -1.92 20.67
CA LEU A 484 21.74 -1.43 19.31
C LEU A 484 20.27 -1.02 19.06
N ALA A 485 19.30 -1.85 19.45
CA ALA A 485 17.88 -1.53 19.30
C ALA A 485 17.49 -0.20 19.98
N LEU A 486 18.15 0.14 21.08
CA LEU A 486 17.88 1.33 21.88
C LEU A 486 18.83 2.49 21.60
N THR A 487 19.73 2.36 20.62
CA THR A 487 20.68 3.40 20.20
C THR A 487 20.41 3.84 18.76
N PRO A 488 19.52 4.82 18.53
CA PRO A 488 19.10 5.28 17.20
C PRO A 488 20.23 5.48 16.20
N LEU A 489 21.26 6.23 16.63
CA LEU A 489 22.37 6.59 15.77
C LEU A 489 23.10 5.37 15.22
N GLU A 490 23.34 4.35 16.04
CA GLU A 490 24.11 3.17 15.63
C GLU A 490 23.27 2.21 14.80
N HIS A 491 22.02 1.95 15.19
CA HIS A 491 21.19 1.05 14.41
C HIS A 491 20.76 1.63 13.07
N GLN A 492 20.61 2.96 12.94
CA GLN A 492 20.26 3.56 11.66
C GLN A 492 21.41 3.40 10.67
N LYS A 493 22.66 3.59 11.11
CA LYS A 493 23.85 3.31 10.28
C LYS A 493 23.89 1.86 9.82
N LEU A 494 23.66 0.92 10.74
CA LEU A 494 23.60 -0.52 10.42
C LEU A 494 22.45 -0.84 9.46
N SER A 495 21.27 -0.25 9.68
CA SER A 495 20.09 -0.45 8.83
C SER A 495 20.37 0.05 7.41
N ILE A 496 20.96 1.24 7.25
CA ILE A 496 21.35 1.75 5.93
C ILE A 496 22.34 0.79 5.26
N MET A 497 23.36 0.33 5.98
CA MET A 497 24.34 -0.61 5.43
C MET A 497 23.72 -1.96 5.04
N HIS A 498 22.73 -2.45 5.79
CA HIS A 498 22.08 -3.73 5.53
C HIS A 498 21.11 -3.66 4.35
N HIS A 499 20.20 -2.68 4.34
CA HIS A 499 19.09 -2.60 3.37
C HIS A 499 19.48 -2.00 2.02
N TYR A 500 20.61 -1.28 1.95
CA TYR A 500 21.07 -0.60 0.75
C TYR A 500 22.47 -1.05 0.29
N ALA A 501 22.98 -2.18 0.82
CA ALA A 501 24.31 -2.70 0.50
C ALA A 501 24.57 -2.81 -1.01
N GLU A 502 23.58 -3.33 -1.75
CA GLU A 502 23.66 -3.54 -3.19
C GLU A 502 23.84 -2.22 -3.96
N GLN A 503 23.12 -1.16 -3.55
CA GLN A 503 23.17 0.15 -4.20
C GLN A 503 24.50 0.87 -3.96
N PHE A 504 25.20 0.56 -2.86
CA PHE A 504 26.53 1.12 -2.59
C PHE A 504 27.67 0.35 -3.27
N GLY A 505 27.42 -0.89 -3.71
CA GLY A 505 28.44 -1.73 -4.35
C GLY A 505 29.69 -1.88 -3.48
N LYS A 506 30.87 -1.60 -4.04
CA LYS A 506 32.16 -1.69 -3.32
C LYS A 506 32.53 -0.41 -2.55
N ALA A 507 31.68 0.60 -2.53
CA ALA A 507 32.01 1.88 -1.90
C ALA A 507 32.07 1.76 -0.37
N ALA A 508 33.16 2.23 0.23
CA ALA A 508 33.32 2.29 1.68
C ALA A 508 32.56 3.50 2.25
N ILE A 509 31.23 3.37 2.43
CA ILE A 509 30.38 4.46 2.93
C ILE A 509 30.36 4.58 4.47
N LYS A 510 30.94 3.61 5.19
CA LYS A 510 30.90 3.56 6.65
C LYS A 510 31.46 4.83 7.30
N ASP A 511 32.53 5.39 6.74
CA ASP A 511 33.14 6.62 7.27
C ASP A 511 32.29 7.85 6.98
N ASN A 512 31.54 7.88 5.87
CA ASN A 512 30.58 8.95 5.60
C ASN A 512 29.44 8.93 6.62
N LEU A 513 28.88 7.74 6.91
CA LEU A 513 27.77 7.59 7.85
C LEU A 513 28.15 7.98 9.30
N LYS A 514 29.42 7.86 9.69
CA LYS A 514 29.90 8.31 11.00
C LYS A 514 29.85 9.82 11.18
N LEU A 515 29.87 10.58 10.08
CA LEU A 515 29.87 12.04 10.11
C LEU A 515 28.46 12.63 10.16
N LEU A 516 27.42 11.81 10.02
CA LEU A 516 26.02 12.25 10.03
C LEU A 516 25.44 12.14 11.44
N ASP A 517 24.64 13.13 11.82
CA ASP A 517 23.83 13.09 13.04
C ASP A 517 22.54 12.26 12.85
N ALA A 518 21.77 12.07 13.93
CA ALA A 518 20.55 11.24 13.89
C ALA A 518 19.44 11.82 12.98
N GLU A 519 19.36 13.15 12.87
CA GLU A 519 18.40 13.82 12.00
C GLU A 519 18.79 13.61 10.52
N GLU A 520 20.07 13.80 10.20
CA GLU A 520 20.61 13.58 8.86
C GLU A 520 20.51 12.11 8.42
N LEU A 521 20.67 11.15 9.34
CA LEU A 521 20.45 9.73 9.04
C LEU A 521 18.98 9.43 8.75
N ALA A 522 18.05 10.05 9.48
CA ALA A 522 16.62 9.91 9.20
C ALA A 522 16.25 10.50 7.83
N GLU A 523 16.79 11.67 7.47
CA GLU A 523 16.63 12.26 6.14
C GLU A 523 17.27 11.40 5.04
N LEU A 524 18.43 10.81 5.32
CA LEU A 524 19.11 9.89 4.42
C LEU A 524 18.26 8.67 4.12
N ILE A 525 17.66 8.02 5.14
CA ILE A 525 16.80 6.85 4.94
C ILE A 525 15.60 7.21 4.04
N LYS A 526 14.93 8.34 4.30
CA LYS A 526 13.81 8.81 3.46
C LYS A 526 14.24 9.05 2.01
N SER A 527 15.42 9.64 1.82
CA SER A 527 15.96 9.94 0.48
C SER A 527 16.36 8.68 -0.30
N LEU A 528 16.96 7.70 0.39
CA LEU A 528 17.33 6.41 -0.19
C LEU A 528 16.10 5.61 -0.63
N ASP A 529 15.01 5.67 0.16
CA ASP A 529 13.74 5.03 -0.16
C ASP A 529 13.12 5.62 -1.44
N VAL A 530 13.12 6.95 -1.56
CA VAL A 530 12.64 7.64 -2.78
C VAL A 530 13.46 7.24 -4.01
N LEU A 531 14.80 7.23 -3.90
CA LEU A 531 15.64 6.79 -5.03
C LEU A 531 15.36 5.34 -5.41
N LYS A 532 15.27 4.44 -4.43
CA LYS A 532 15.04 3.00 -4.67
C LYS A 532 13.70 2.76 -5.34
N LYS A 533 12.63 3.41 -4.86
CA LYS A 533 11.28 3.31 -5.44
C LYS A 533 11.19 3.92 -6.83
N SER A 534 11.96 4.98 -7.10
CA SER A 534 11.93 5.65 -8.41
C SER A 534 12.55 4.83 -9.54
N GLY A 535 13.35 3.80 -9.24
CA GLY A 535 14.04 2.98 -10.25
C GLY A 535 15.10 3.74 -11.07
N VAL A 536 15.47 4.95 -10.67
CA VAL A 536 16.45 5.77 -11.38
C VAL A 536 17.85 5.20 -11.20
N ASP A 537 18.48 4.77 -12.29
CA ASP A 537 19.87 4.28 -12.29
C ASP A 537 20.88 5.44 -12.20
N LEU A 538 21.05 5.95 -10.98
CA LEU A 538 22.06 6.92 -10.61
C LEU A 538 22.87 6.37 -9.43
N SER A 539 23.66 5.32 -9.66
CA SER A 539 24.52 4.70 -8.63
C SER A 539 25.36 5.72 -7.84
N ASP A 540 25.95 6.71 -8.50
CA ASP A 540 26.68 7.81 -7.85
C ASP A 540 25.83 8.63 -6.85
N SER A 541 24.52 8.73 -7.07
CA SER A 541 23.62 9.51 -6.21
C SER A 541 23.42 8.89 -4.84
N TYR A 542 23.40 7.55 -4.75
CA TYR A 542 23.36 6.81 -3.48
C TYR A 542 24.58 7.12 -2.63
N ILE A 543 25.78 7.13 -3.22
CA ILE A 543 27.02 7.45 -2.50
C ILE A 543 27.03 8.94 -2.11
N MET A 544 26.60 9.83 -3.01
CA MET A 544 26.57 11.27 -2.75
C MET A 544 25.66 11.63 -1.56
N LEU A 545 24.52 10.95 -1.45
CA LEU A 545 23.59 11.08 -0.33
C LEU A 545 24.22 10.79 1.03
N THR A 546 25.21 9.90 1.11
CA THR A 546 25.87 9.57 2.38
C THR A 546 26.83 10.66 2.87
N LYS A 547 27.27 11.58 2.00
CA LYS A 547 28.30 12.56 2.35
C LYS A 547 27.73 13.64 3.29
N SER A 548 28.49 14.03 4.32
CA SER A 548 28.17 15.16 5.22
C SER A 548 28.44 16.54 4.60
N ASN A 549 28.74 16.59 3.30
CA ASN A 549 29.05 17.83 2.61
C ASN A 549 27.77 18.53 2.11
N LYS A 550 27.97 19.73 1.56
CA LYS A 550 26.91 20.58 0.99
C LYS A 550 26.00 19.86 -0.02
N GLN A 551 26.59 19.06 -0.92
CA GLN A 551 25.87 18.36 -1.96
C GLN A 551 24.96 17.26 -1.38
N GLY A 552 25.50 16.45 -0.46
CA GLY A 552 24.73 15.41 0.23
C GLY A 552 23.56 16.01 1.02
N ALA A 553 23.80 17.11 1.73
CA ALA A 553 22.75 17.81 2.47
C ALA A 553 21.62 18.35 1.54
N LEU A 554 21.96 18.91 0.37
CA LEU A 554 20.93 19.36 -0.58
C LEU A 554 20.12 18.19 -1.17
N LEU A 555 20.77 17.06 -1.48
CA LEU A 555 20.03 15.87 -1.93
C LEU A 555 19.05 15.39 -0.86
N ARG A 556 19.52 15.29 0.40
CA ARG A 556 18.69 14.87 1.54
C ARG A 556 17.50 15.79 1.81
N LEU A 557 17.68 17.09 1.53
CA LEU A 557 16.63 18.10 1.70
C LEU A 557 15.52 18.00 0.65
N PHE A 558 15.86 17.75 -0.62
CA PHE A 558 14.89 17.82 -1.73
C PHE A 558 14.25 16.49 -2.11
N LEU A 559 14.98 15.37 -2.03
CA LEU A 559 14.47 14.08 -2.50
C LEU A 559 13.18 13.62 -1.82
N PRO A 560 13.00 13.77 -0.49
CA PRO A 560 11.77 13.30 0.18
C PRO A 560 10.48 13.90 -0.39
N ASP A 561 10.51 15.14 -0.89
CA ASP A 561 9.33 15.79 -1.46
C ASP A 561 8.83 15.11 -2.74
N PHE A 562 9.72 14.44 -3.49
CA PHE A 562 9.33 13.78 -4.73
C PHE A 562 8.47 12.54 -4.52
N ASN A 563 8.36 12.02 -3.29
CA ASN A 563 7.43 10.93 -3.00
C ASN A 563 5.96 11.34 -3.20
N LYS A 564 5.66 12.66 -3.18
CA LYS A 564 4.32 13.24 -3.39
C LYS A 564 3.94 13.36 -4.88
N VAL A 565 4.86 13.07 -5.80
CA VAL A 565 4.63 13.21 -7.24
C VAL A 565 4.06 11.90 -7.78
N GLU A 566 2.74 11.85 -7.96
CA GLU A 566 2.01 10.63 -8.38
C GLU A 566 2.52 10.04 -9.70
N ASN A 567 2.91 10.89 -10.67
CA ASN A 567 3.42 10.42 -11.94
C ASN A 567 4.89 9.96 -11.83
N ASP A 568 5.14 8.67 -12.04
CA ASP A 568 6.47 8.06 -11.93
C ASP A 568 7.49 8.67 -12.90
N PHE A 569 7.10 8.94 -14.15
CA PHE A 569 7.99 9.55 -15.13
C PHE A 569 8.39 10.97 -14.71
N HIS A 570 7.44 11.78 -14.22
CA HIS A 570 7.74 13.11 -13.69
C HIS A 570 8.67 13.03 -12.48
N ARG A 571 8.43 12.07 -11.58
CA ARG A 571 9.27 11.83 -10.40
C ARG A 571 10.72 11.51 -10.80
N GLN A 572 10.90 10.58 -11.73
CA GLN A 572 12.22 10.19 -12.25
C GLN A 572 12.97 11.37 -12.86
N GLU A 573 12.30 12.18 -13.70
CA GLU A 573 12.96 13.30 -14.36
C GLU A 573 13.30 14.43 -13.37
N LEU A 574 12.46 14.68 -12.36
CA LEU A 574 12.77 15.64 -11.28
C LEU A 574 13.99 15.21 -10.46
N ILE A 575 14.12 13.92 -10.13
CA ILE A 575 15.31 13.35 -9.47
C ILE A 575 16.55 13.59 -10.33
N ARG A 576 16.45 13.31 -11.63
CA ARG A 576 17.56 13.47 -12.58
C ARG A 576 17.98 14.93 -12.71
N LEU A 577 17.03 15.86 -12.79
CA LEU A 577 17.26 17.30 -12.83
C LEU A 577 17.88 17.84 -11.54
N LEU A 578 17.42 17.36 -10.36
CA LEU A 578 18.03 17.71 -9.07
C LEU A 578 19.49 17.29 -9.04
N TYR A 579 19.77 16.03 -9.40
CA TYR A 579 21.14 15.50 -9.44
C TYR A 579 22.03 16.28 -10.41
N LEU A 580 21.52 16.60 -11.61
CA LEU A 580 22.22 17.44 -12.59
C LEU A 580 22.54 18.83 -12.03
N GLY A 581 21.59 19.46 -11.32
CA GLY A 581 21.80 20.75 -10.66
C GLY A 581 22.86 20.70 -9.57
N ILE A 582 22.90 19.64 -8.77
CA ILE A 582 23.86 19.47 -7.67
C ILE A 582 25.28 19.17 -8.19
N LYS A 583 25.39 18.37 -9.25
CA LYS A 583 26.69 17.98 -9.84
C LYS A 583 27.26 19.06 -10.76
N ASN A 584 26.44 19.69 -11.59
CA ASN A 584 26.88 20.56 -12.67
C ASN A 584 26.44 22.03 -12.49
N GLY A 585 25.73 22.34 -11.41
CA GLY A 585 25.28 23.68 -11.05
C GLY A 585 23.93 24.10 -11.67
N PRO A 586 23.34 25.20 -11.16
CA PRO A 586 22.00 25.64 -11.56
C PRO A 586 21.88 26.01 -13.04
N VAL A 587 22.92 26.58 -13.65
CA VAL A 587 22.89 26.99 -15.07
C VAL A 587 22.66 25.78 -15.98
N THR A 588 23.32 24.65 -15.68
CA THR A 588 23.17 23.42 -16.47
C THR A 588 21.77 22.83 -16.29
N GLN A 589 21.25 22.84 -15.07
CA GLN A 589 19.88 22.42 -14.78
C GLN A 589 18.85 23.29 -15.52
N GLY A 590 19.00 24.61 -15.49
CA GLY A 590 18.10 25.55 -16.18
C GLY A 590 18.04 25.33 -17.69
N LYS A 591 19.18 25.00 -18.32
CA LYS A 591 19.21 24.62 -19.75
C LYS A 591 18.46 23.32 -20.03
N ALA A 592 18.59 22.31 -19.16
CA ALA A 592 17.85 21.06 -19.31
C ALA A 592 16.34 21.28 -19.20
N ILE A 593 15.89 22.16 -18.30
CA ILE A 593 14.48 22.50 -18.10
C ILE A 593 13.86 23.14 -19.34
N GLN A 594 14.62 23.95 -20.09
CA GLN A 594 14.14 24.56 -21.34
C GLN A 594 13.81 23.53 -22.42
N GLY A 595 14.40 22.33 -22.37
CA GLY A 595 14.12 21.23 -23.30
C GLY A 595 12.88 20.41 -22.98
N ILE A 596 12.21 20.65 -21.84
CA ILE A 596 11.04 19.88 -21.41
C ILE A 596 9.79 20.37 -22.17
N THR A 597 9.13 19.46 -22.87
CA THR A 597 7.92 19.71 -23.67
C THR A 597 6.63 19.58 -22.86
N ASP A 598 6.59 18.66 -21.90
CA ASP A 598 5.46 18.47 -20.97
C ASP A 598 5.30 19.71 -20.08
N ARG A 599 4.13 20.35 -20.13
CA ARG A 599 3.86 21.59 -19.38
C ARG A 599 3.81 21.39 -17.88
N THR A 600 3.27 20.27 -17.41
CA THR A 600 3.14 19.95 -15.99
C THR A 600 4.52 19.68 -15.41
N LEU A 601 5.32 18.83 -16.07
CA LEU A 601 6.70 18.56 -15.68
C LEU A 601 7.55 19.83 -15.75
N GLN A 602 7.40 20.65 -16.78
CA GLN A 602 8.15 21.90 -16.90
C GLN A 602 7.82 22.86 -15.76
N HIS A 603 6.56 22.94 -15.32
CA HIS A 603 6.17 23.73 -14.16
C HIS A 603 6.81 23.22 -12.87
N LEU A 604 6.73 21.91 -12.60
CA LEU A 604 7.36 21.27 -11.44
C LEU A 604 8.88 21.48 -11.45
N ALA A 605 9.52 21.35 -12.61
CA ALA A 605 10.95 21.52 -12.79
C ALA A 605 11.40 22.98 -12.57
N LYS A 606 10.62 23.96 -13.05
CA LYS A 606 10.87 25.39 -12.79
C LYS A 606 10.77 25.71 -11.29
N ASN A 607 9.75 25.18 -10.62
CA ASN A 607 9.59 25.32 -9.18
C ASN A 607 10.79 24.71 -8.43
N LEU A 608 11.18 23.48 -8.77
CA LEU A 608 12.37 22.82 -8.22
C LEU A 608 13.64 23.68 -8.42
N HIS A 609 13.84 24.21 -9.62
CA HIS A 609 15.02 25.01 -9.96
C HIS A 609 15.13 26.28 -9.12
N GLU A 610 14.01 26.99 -8.94
CA GLU A 610 13.94 28.19 -8.10
C GLU A 610 14.31 27.87 -6.64
N ARG A 611 13.66 26.85 -6.06
CA ARG A 611 13.93 26.40 -4.70
C ARG A 611 15.39 25.97 -4.54
N PHE A 612 15.92 25.23 -5.51
CA PHE A 612 17.29 24.76 -5.52
C PHE A 612 18.31 25.91 -5.52
N ILE A 613 18.13 26.93 -6.36
CA ILE A 613 19.02 28.10 -6.40
C ILE A 613 19.04 28.81 -5.04
N CYS A 614 17.86 29.09 -4.48
CA CYS A 614 17.74 29.80 -3.22
C CYS A 614 18.36 29.01 -2.06
N ALA A 615 18.05 27.71 -1.94
CA ALA A 615 18.60 26.86 -0.90
C ALA A 615 20.13 26.73 -1.01
N LYS A 616 20.65 26.55 -2.24
CA LYS A 616 22.09 26.52 -2.50
C LYS A 616 22.75 27.84 -2.11
N GLN A 617 22.13 28.99 -2.42
CA GLN A 617 22.66 30.29 -2.05
C GLN A 617 22.73 30.46 -0.52
N MET A 618 21.69 30.06 0.22
CA MET A 618 21.72 30.07 1.69
C MET A 618 22.83 29.18 2.24
N GLN A 619 23.02 28.01 1.65
CA GLN A 619 24.09 27.09 2.05
C GLN A 619 25.49 27.65 1.73
N ASP A 620 25.65 28.37 0.61
CA ASP A 620 26.91 29.00 0.21
C ASP A 620 27.29 30.20 1.07
N LEU A 621 26.31 30.90 1.60
CA LEU A 621 26.48 31.97 2.58
C LEU A 621 26.67 31.47 4.02
N GLY A 622 26.56 30.15 4.26
CA GLY A 622 26.80 29.54 5.57
C GLY A 622 25.67 29.75 6.58
N PHE A 623 24.42 29.79 6.10
CA PHE A 623 23.25 29.79 6.98
C PHE A 623 23.00 28.42 7.62
N ASN A 624 22.24 28.41 8.71
CA ASN A 624 21.85 27.17 9.41
C ASN A 624 20.78 26.37 8.64
N LYS A 625 20.54 25.11 9.06
CA LYS A 625 19.58 24.20 8.42
C LYS A 625 18.17 24.81 8.27
N GLY A 626 17.69 25.55 9.27
CA GLY A 626 16.34 26.14 9.26
C GLY A 626 16.13 27.19 8.17
N VAL A 627 17.11 28.08 7.95
CA VAL A 627 17.04 29.08 6.86
C VAL A 627 17.11 28.40 5.49
N ILE A 628 17.96 27.37 5.35
CA ILE A 628 18.09 26.61 4.11
C ILE A 628 16.78 25.86 3.81
N ALA A 629 16.17 25.23 4.82
CA ALA A 629 14.91 24.51 4.69
C ALA A 629 13.75 25.44 4.26
N LEU A 630 13.66 26.66 4.84
CA LEU A 630 12.65 27.64 4.43
C LEU A 630 12.80 28.03 2.95
N ALA A 631 14.04 28.20 2.47
CA ALA A 631 14.30 28.47 1.06
C ALA A 631 13.91 27.30 0.15
N ALA A 632 14.05 26.05 0.62
CA ALA A 632 13.74 24.82 -0.12
C ALA A 632 12.26 24.40 -0.08
N GLU A 633 11.45 24.98 0.80
CA GLU A 633 10.06 24.58 1.05
C GLU A 633 9.16 24.71 -0.18
N GLU A 634 8.40 23.66 -0.52
CA GLU A 634 7.54 23.66 -1.72
C GLU A 634 6.27 24.54 -1.56
N LYS A 635 5.47 24.31 -0.52
CA LYS A 635 4.07 24.79 -0.44
C LYS A 635 3.85 25.94 0.58
N GLY A 636 4.88 26.40 1.28
CA GLY A 636 4.73 27.44 2.29
C GLY A 636 4.71 28.86 1.72
N ILE A 637 3.74 29.68 2.14
CA ILE A 637 3.66 31.11 1.81
C ILE A 637 4.94 31.83 2.25
N LYS A 638 5.44 31.50 3.45
CA LYS A 638 6.68 32.06 4.01
C LYS A 638 7.89 31.69 3.16
N GLY A 639 8.04 30.43 2.77
CA GLY A 639 9.10 29.99 1.86
C GLY A 639 9.05 30.70 0.50
N SER A 640 7.86 30.84 -0.08
CA SER A 640 7.67 31.56 -1.35
C SER A 640 8.06 33.05 -1.25
N ARG A 641 7.62 33.74 -0.21
CA ARG A 641 8.03 35.14 0.06
C ARG A 641 9.53 35.26 0.29
N PHE A 642 10.11 34.34 1.04
CA PHE A 642 11.54 34.33 1.31
C PHE A 642 12.36 34.14 0.02
N ARG A 643 11.97 33.21 -0.85
CA ARG A 643 12.59 33.02 -2.17
C ARG A 643 12.47 34.27 -3.05
N ARG A 644 11.31 34.92 -3.07
CA ARG A 644 11.12 36.18 -3.81
C ARG A 644 12.12 37.25 -3.35
N ILE A 645 12.31 37.40 -2.05
CA ILE A 645 13.32 38.31 -1.47
C ILE A 645 14.73 37.89 -1.91
N ILE A 646 15.08 36.61 -1.79
CA ILE A 646 16.42 36.10 -2.19
C ILE A 646 16.72 36.44 -3.65
N LEU A 647 15.82 36.08 -4.56
CA LEU A 647 15.99 36.30 -5.99
C LEU A 647 16.11 37.79 -6.33
N ARG A 648 15.29 38.64 -5.69
CA ARG A 648 15.32 40.09 -5.93
C ARG A 648 16.62 40.72 -5.46
N VAL A 649 17.08 40.36 -4.25
CA VAL A 649 18.36 40.84 -3.71
C VAL A 649 19.53 40.39 -4.59
N GLU A 650 19.54 39.12 -5.03
CA GLU A 650 20.60 38.62 -5.93
C GLU A 650 20.59 39.36 -7.29
N GLU A 651 19.41 39.62 -7.86
CA GLU A 651 19.27 40.37 -9.11
C GLU A 651 19.82 41.80 -8.99
N GLU A 652 19.41 42.54 -7.96
CA GLU A 652 19.81 43.94 -7.79
C GLU A 652 21.28 44.07 -7.37
N CYS A 653 21.80 43.21 -6.49
CA CYS A 653 23.23 43.22 -6.14
C CYS A 653 24.10 42.91 -7.37
N LYS A 654 23.63 42.06 -8.29
CA LYS A 654 24.30 41.80 -9.55
C LYS A 654 24.32 43.03 -10.46
N LYS A 655 23.20 43.76 -10.59
CA LYS A 655 23.13 45.01 -11.36
C LYS A 655 24.08 46.08 -10.81
N VAL A 656 24.15 46.22 -9.48
CA VAL A 656 25.10 47.14 -8.83
C VAL A 656 26.53 46.75 -9.15
N GLN A 657 26.86 45.46 -9.02
CA GLN A 657 28.19 44.95 -9.31
C GLN A 657 28.60 45.14 -10.79
N GLU A 658 27.67 44.98 -11.74
CA GLU A 658 27.90 45.19 -13.17
C GLU A 658 28.09 46.68 -13.50
N SER A 659 27.20 47.54 -12.98
CA SER A 659 27.27 48.99 -13.17
C SER A 659 28.56 49.60 -12.60
N LEU A 660 29.01 49.11 -11.44
CA LEU A 660 30.29 49.53 -10.85
C LEU A 660 31.50 49.10 -11.70
N ARG A 661 31.42 47.95 -12.40
CA ARG A 661 32.48 47.49 -13.31
C ARG A 661 32.53 48.31 -14.61
N GLU A 662 31.37 48.71 -15.11
CA GLU A 662 31.25 49.51 -16.35
C GLU A 662 31.74 50.95 -16.16
N SER A 663 31.54 51.54 -14.98
CA SER A 663 31.84 52.96 -14.75
C SER A 663 33.34 53.31 -14.80
N ARG A 664 34.26 52.32 -14.72
CA ARG A 664 35.75 52.42 -14.78
C ARG A 664 36.45 53.48 -13.91
N ALA A 665 35.70 54.39 -13.26
CA ALA A 665 36.19 55.63 -12.70
C ALA A 665 36.60 55.50 -11.22
N ASN A 666 36.34 54.38 -10.55
CA ASN A 666 36.64 54.26 -9.12
C ASN A 666 36.89 52.82 -8.63
N ASN A 667 38.11 52.31 -8.86
CA ASN A 667 38.53 50.97 -8.42
C ASN A 667 38.38 50.75 -6.90
N ASP A 668 38.44 51.82 -6.11
CA ASP A 668 38.25 51.76 -4.66
C ASP A 668 36.81 51.38 -4.29
N GLN A 669 35.80 51.97 -4.94
CA GLN A 669 34.39 51.62 -4.74
C GLN A 669 34.08 50.17 -5.13
N ILE A 670 34.66 49.67 -6.23
CA ILE A 670 34.51 48.26 -6.64
C ILE A 670 35.06 47.33 -5.55
N THR A 671 36.24 47.66 -5.01
CA THR A 671 36.89 46.85 -3.97
C THR A 671 36.12 46.89 -2.65
N GLN A 672 35.59 48.05 -2.28
CA GLN A 672 34.77 48.22 -1.07
C GLN A 672 33.43 47.50 -1.19
N TRP A 673 32.76 47.61 -2.33
CA TRP A 673 31.52 46.88 -2.61
C TRP A 673 31.75 45.37 -2.55
N GLN A 674 32.79 44.84 -3.22
CA GLN A 674 33.10 43.40 -3.18
C GLN A 674 33.34 42.86 -1.76
N LYS A 675 33.91 43.68 -0.86
CA LYS A 675 34.09 43.32 0.55
C LYS A 675 32.79 43.32 1.34
N LYS A 676 31.83 44.19 1.00
CA LYS A 676 30.60 44.43 1.78
C LYS A 676 29.35 43.74 1.24
N ASP A 677 29.33 43.43 -0.05
CA ASP A 677 28.21 42.80 -0.75
C ASP A 677 27.78 41.48 -0.11
N LYS A 678 28.73 40.60 0.24
CA LYS A 678 28.42 39.34 0.93
C LYS A 678 27.74 39.57 2.29
N ASP A 679 28.24 40.53 3.07
CA ASP A 679 27.70 40.86 4.40
C ASP A 679 26.33 41.53 4.28
N TYR A 680 26.13 42.36 3.25
CA TYR A 680 24.86 42.99 2.92
C TYR A 680 23.78 41.94 2.65
N ARG A 681 24.04 41.04 1.70
CA ARG A 681 23.11 39.95 1.37
C ARG A 681 22.80 39.08 2.57
N ARG A 682 23.85 38.67 3.32
CA ARG A 682 23.68 37.82 4.50
C ARG A 682 22.77 38.50 5.53
N THR A 683 22.95 39.78 5.77
CA THR A 683 22.15 40.52 6.76
C THR A 683 20.71 40.70 6.28
N LEU A 684 20.49 41.05 5.00
CA LEU A 684 19.14 41.13 4.43
C LEU A 684 18.39 39.80 4.52
N TYR A 685 19.05 38.68 4.22
CA TYR A 685 18.41 37.36 4.34
C TYR A 685 18.13 36.99 5.80
N SER A 686 19.01 37.36 6.75
CA SER A 686 18.72 37.22 8.18
C SER A 686 17.51 38.04 8.62
N ILE A 687 17.40 39.30 8.17
CA ILE A 687 16.26 40.17 8.49
C ILE A 687 14.98 39.59 7.89
N ALA A 688 15.02 39.15 6.62
CA ALA A 688 13.87 38.56 5.95
C ALA A 688 13.41 37.25 6.62
N TYR A 689 14.35 36.37 6.99
CA TYR A 689 14.03 35.16 7.73
C TYR A 689 13.39 35.47 9.08
N ASP A 690 14.00 36.38 9.86
CA ASP A 690 13.48 36.78 11.16
C ASP A 690 12.09 37.40 11.04
N GLY A 691 11.89 38.31 10.09
CA GLY A 691 10.62 39.00 9.87
C GLY A 691 9.49 38.09 9.41
N LEU A 692 9.79 37.01 8.66
CA LEU A 692 8.79 36.03 8.23
C LEU A 692 8.49 34.95 9.28
N THR A 693 9.44 34.65 10.17
CA THR A 693 9.33 33.51 11.10
C THR A 693 9.08 33.90 12.56
N LYS A 694 9.46 35.11 12.99
CA LYS A 694 9.34 35.57 14.37
C LYS A 694 8.31 36.69 14.50
N ALA A 695 7.60 36.72 15.63
CA ALA A 695 6.74 37.84 15.97
C ALA A 695 7.56 39.02 16.50
N ALA A 696 7.15 40.26 16.16
CA ALA A 696 7.66 41.51 16.73
C ALA A 696 9.16 41.81 16.49
N VAL A 697 9.63 41.70 15.25
CA VAL A 697 10.97 42.17 14.85
C VAL A 697 10.85 43.57 14.24
N ASP A 698 11.65 44.53 14.74
CA ASP A 698 11.77 45.85 14.10
C ASP A 698 12.62 45.74 12.83
N ILE A 699 11.94 45.39 11.73
CA ILE A 699 12.54 45.20 10.41
C ILE A 699 13.08 46.53 9.87
N ASN A 700 12.32 47.62 10.05
CA ASN A 700 12.66 48.94 9.53
C ASN A 700 13.96 49.48 10.12
N ALA A 701 14.14 49.40 11.44
CA ALA A 701 15.39 49.84 12.07
C ALA A 701 16.62 49.06 11.57
N ARG A 702 16.49 47.73 11.44
CA ARG A 702 17.58 46.86 11.00
C ARG A 702 17.97 47.06 9.53
N ILE A 703 17.00 47.32 8.66
CA ILE A 703 17.25 47.61 7.24
C ILE A 703 17.91 48.98 7.08
N ASN A 704 17.42 50.01 7.78
CA ASN A 704 18.02 51.35 7.73
C ASN A 704 19.49 51.36 8.20
N GLU A 705 19.83 50.57 9.22
CA GLU A 705 21.21 50.47 9.72
C GLU A 705 22.17 49.96 8.65
N ILE A 706 21.75 48.95 7.88
CA ILE A 706 22.61 48.38 6.85
C ILE A 706 22.59 49.16 5.54
N GLU A 707 21.44 49.75 5.17
CA GLU A 707 21.31 50.68 4.05
C GLU A 707 22.37 51.78 4.15
N MET A 708 22.51 52.42 5.32
CA MET A 708 23.52 53.47 5.54
C MET A 708 24.96 53.02 5.28
N GLN A 709 25.31 51.79 5.66
CA GLN A 709 26.66 51.26 5.45
C GLN A 709 26.97 51.10 3.96
N VAL A 710 26.00 50.62 3.19
CA VAL A 710 26.18 50.34 1.77
C VAL A 710 26.06 51.60 0.91
N LEU A 711 25.11 52.50 1.23
CA LEU A 711 24.98 53.79 0.56
C LEU A 711 26.26 54.61 0.66
N SER A 712 26.99 54.54 1.78
CA SER A 712 28.28 55.24 1.92
C SER A 712 29.35 54.84 0.89
N ILE A 713 29.18 53.69 0.23
CA ILE A 713 30.10 53.16 -0.79
C ILE A 713 29.65 53.60 -2.19
N VAL A 714 28.35 53.47 -2.49
CA VAL A 714 27.79 53.75 -3.82
C VAL A 714 27.48 55.23 -4.06
N ASP A 715 27.23 56.00 -2.99
CA ASP A 715 26.98 57.45 -3.01
C ASP A 715 28.17 58.21 -2.37
N PRO A 716 29.25 58.47 -3.12
CA PRO A 716 30.40 59.19 -2.58
C PRO A 716 30.01 60.64 -2.22
N LYS A 717 30.61 61.17 -1.14
CA LYS A 717 30.33 62.54 -0.69
C LYS A 717 30.68 63.56 -1.76
N ILE A 718 29.70 64.37 -2.15
CA ILE A 718 29.93 65.52 -3.03
C ILE A 718 30.66 66.59 -2.21
N GLU A 719 31.94 66.83 -2.49
CA GLU A 719 32.76 67.80 -1.74
C GLU A 719 32.59 69.24 -2.24
N SER A 720 32.23 69.44 -3.51
CA SER A 720 32.09 70.77 -4.11
C SER A 720 30.84 71.50 -3.65
N TRP A 721 31.03 72.69 -3.06
CA TRP A 721 29.95 73.57 -2.62
C TRP A 721 29.04 74.04 -3.78
N LEU A 722 29.62 74.23 -4.97
CA LEU A 722 28.89 74.65 -6.17
C LEU A 722 27.93 73.55 -6.64
N TYR A 723 28.37 72.29 -6.63
CA TYR A 723 27.51 71.15 -6.95
C TYR A 723 26.37 71.00 -5.93
N LYS A 724 26.64 71.21 -4.63
CA LYS A 724 25.59 71.20 -3.60
C LYS A 724 24.55 72.30 -3.81
N ALA A 725 24.98 73.51 -4.20
CA ALA A 725 24.07 74.61 -4.50
C ALA A 725 23.20 74.30 -5.73
N LEU A 726 23.80 73.79 -6.81
CA LEU A 726 23.08 73.40 -8.02
C LEU A 726 22.05 72.29 -7.76
N ILE A 727 22.41 71.25 -7.00
CA ILE A 727 21.51 70.18 -6.58
C ILE A 727 20.32 70.73 -5.80
N THR A 728 20.58 71.64 -4.85
CA THR A 728 19.53 72.29 -4.06
C THR A 728 18.57 73.09 -4.94
N ILE A 729 19.10 73.91 -5.86
CA ILE A 729 18.29 74.71 -6.79
C ILE A 729 17.46 73.82 -7.71
N ALA A 730 18.07 72.76 -8.26
CA ALA A 730 17.38 71.83 -9.16
C ALA A 730 16.23 71.09 -8.44
N ASN A 731 16.45 70.66 -7.19
CA ASN A 731 15.41 70.04 -6.37
C ASN A 731 14.25 71.01 -6.04
N ILE A 732 14.56 72.28 -5.72
CA ILE A 732 13.55 73.33 -5.50
C ILE A 732 12.75 73.58 -6.78
N ALA A 733 13.44 73.70 -7.91
CA ALA A 733 12.79 73.92 -9.20
C ALA A 733 11.85 72.77 -9.57
N ILE A 734 12.27 71.50 -9.39
CA ILE A 734 11.41 70.34 -9.64
C ILE A 734 10.20 70.31 -8.71
N PHE A 735 10.39 70.59 -7.42
CA PHE A 735 9.28 70.62 -6.46
C PHE A 735 8.24 71.68 -6.85
N ILE A 736 8.68 72.90 -7.19
CA ILE A 736 7.79 73.99 -7.62
C ILE A 736 7.10 73.65 -8.93
N LEU A 737 7.85 73.19 -9.94
CA LEU A 737 7.32 72.92 -11.28
C LEU A 737 6.36 71.73 -11.32
N THR A 738 6.53 70.76 -10.42
CA THR A 738 5.64 69.58 -10.32
C THR A 738 4.57 69.73 -9.23
N CYS A 739 4.53 70.86 -8.53
CA CYS A 739 3.71 71.05 -7.33
C CYS A 739 3.85 69.90 -6.31
N GLY A 740 5.06 69.35 -6.16
CA GLY A 740 5.35 68.21 -5.28
C GLY A 740 4.91 66.84 -5.79
N ILE A 741 4.07 66.73 -6.83
CA ILE A 741 3.57 65.44 -7.35
C ILE A 741 4.73 64.56 -7.84
N GLY A 742 5.74 65.15 -8.49
CA GLY A 742 6.91 64.42 -8.96
C GLY A 742 7.71 63.81 -7.81
N ASN A 743 7.84 64.56 -6.70
CA ASN A 743 8.53 64.13 -5.50
C ASN A 743 7.77 63.02 -4.77
N ASP A 744 6.45 63.13 -4.64
CA ASP A 744 5.59 62.09 -4.04
C ASP A 744 5.64 60.78 -4.83
N ILE A 745 5.61 60.85 -6.17
CA ILE A 745 5.78 59.68 -7.05
C ILE A 745 7.17 59.07 -6.86
N LYS A 746 8.21 59.90 -6.76
CA LYS A 746 9.59 59.44 -6.54
C LYS A 746 9.74 58.75 -5.18
N GLU A 747 9.23 59.32 -4.12
CA GLU A 747 9.28 58.76 -2.76
C GLU A 747 8.53 57.42 -2.69
N LYS A 748 7.36 57.33 -3.34
CA LYS A 748 6.61 56.08 -3.45
C LYS A 748 7.43 54.98 -4.15
N ARG A 749 8.18 55.30 -5.21
CA ARG A 749 8.97 54.32 -5.99
C ARG A 749 10.34 53.98 -5.40
N THR A 750 11.06 54.97 -4.87
CA THR A 750 12.49 54.85 -4.51
C THR A 750 12.77 55.04 -3.03
N GLY A 751 11.78 55.49 -2.24
CA GLY A 751 12.02 55.90 -0.85
C GLY A 751 12.76 57.23 -0.69
N ASN A 752 13.03 57.95 -1.79
CA ASN A 752 13.65 59.27 -1.79
C ASN A 752 12.71 60.35 -2.29
N TYR A 753 12.56 61.41 -1.50
CA TYR A 753 11.76 62.57 -1.87
C TYR A 753 12.45 63.49 -2.87
N TRP A 754 13.77 63.66 -2.76
CA TRP A 754 14.55 64.62 -3.56
C TRP A 754 15.18 63.95 -4.78
N PHE A 755 15.25 64.66 -5.92
CA PHE A 755 15.65 64.09 -7.21
C PHE A 755 17.15 63.84 -7.34
N PHE A 756 18.00 64.71 -6.80
CA PHE A 756 19.46 64.66 -6.99
C PHE A 756 20.26 64.45 -5.68
N ASN A 757 19.67 63.81 -4.67
CA ASN A 757 20.33 63.59 -3.38
C ASN A 757 21.20 62.32 -3.32
N GLN A 758 21.01 61.39 -4.25
CA GLN A 758 21.70 60.09 -4.30
C GLN A 758 22.06 59.74 -5.75
N THR A 759 22.98 58.81 -5.94
CA THR A 759 23.27 58.24 -7.27
C THR A 759 22.17 57.26 -7.66
N GLY A 760 22.09 56.91 -8.95
CA GLY A 760 21.15 55.89 -9.42
C GLY A 760 21.33 54.52 -8.75
N LEU A 761 22.55 54.18 -8.31
CA LEU A 761 22.83 52.94 -7.57
C LEU A 761 22.32 53.01 -6.13
N GLY A 762 22.46 54.17 -5.47
CA GLY A 762 21.87 54.41 -4.16
C GLY A 762 20.34 54.32 -4.18
N GLU A 763 19.71 54.90 -5.20
CA GLU A 763 18.25 54.80 -5.39
C GLU A 763 17.77 53.35 -5.63
N GLN A 764 18.54 52.54 -6.36
CA GLN A 764 18.23 51.14 -6.59
C GLN A 764 18.25 50.33 -5.29
N LEU A 765 19.28 50.50 -4.45
CA LEU A 765 19.39 49.81 -3.17
C LEU A 765 18.29 50.21 -2.18
N LYS A 766 17.95 51.50 -2.13
CA LYS A 766 16.84 51.98 -1.29
C LYS A 766 15.49 51.45 -1.75
N SER A 767 15.28 51.34 -3.06
CA SER A 767 14.09 50.71 -3.64
C SER A 767 14.01 49.22 -3.28
N LEU A 768 15.14 48.50 -3.34
CA LEU A 768 15.24 47.11 -2.92
C LEU A 768 14.88 46.93 -1.45
N ASP A 769 15.48 47.72 -0.55
CA ASP A 769 15.23 47.67 0.89
C ASP A 769 13.75 47.89 1.22
N LYS A 770 13.11 48.86 0.56
CA LYS A 770 11.67 49.10 0.66
C LYS A 770 10.83 47.93 0.15
N GLU A 771 11.23 47.30 -0.95
CA GLU A 771 10.54 46.12 -1.49
C GLU A 771 10.65 44.93 -0.52
N VAL A 772 11.81 44.73 0.10
CA VAL A 772 12.01 43.68 1.12
C VAL A 772 11.08 43.90 2.32
N ILE A 773 11.01 45.12 2.85
CA ILE A 773 10.07 45.49 3.94
C ILE A 773 8.64 45.15 3.53
N HIS A 774 8.24 45.61 2.34
CA HIS A 774 6.88 45.40 1.85
C HIS A 774 6.51 43.92 1.72
N VAL A 775 7.42 43.07 1.22
CA VAL A 775 7.16 41.62 1.08
C VAL A 775 7.02 40.94 2.44
N ILE A 776 7.78 41.40 3.45
CA ILE A 776 7.70 40.84 4.81
C ILE A 776 6.40 41.28 5.51
N GLU A 777 6.07 42.58 5.45
CA GLU A 777 4.92 43.18 6.16
C GLU A 777 3.58 42.96 5.46
N SER A 778 3.58 42.54 4.19
CA SER A 778 2.34 42.28 3.44
C SER A 778 1.46 41.25 4.19
N PRO A 779 0.16 41.52 4.42
CA PRO A 779 -0.73 40.57 5.09
C PRO A 779 -0.73 39.24 4.33
N GLU A 780 -0.78 38.11 5.06
CA GLU A 780 -0.97 36.81 4.43
C GLU A 780 -2.27 36.86 3.62
N PRO A 781 -2.26 36.49 2.33
CA PRO A 781 -3.49 36.47 1.56
C PRO A 781 -4.45 35.52 2.28
N ALA A 782 -5.62 36.04 2.68
CA ALA A 782 -6.69 35.21 3.21
C ALA A 782 -6.92 34.08 2.20
N SER A 783 -6.82 32.84 2.68
CA SER A 783 -6.96 31.62 1.89
C SER A 783 -8.11 31.71 0.91
N ILE A 784 -7.81 31.94 -0.37
CA ILE A 784 -8.72 31.59 -1.45
C ILE A 784 -8.51 30.09 -1.67
N LEU A 785 -9.40 29.32 -1.06
CA LEU A 785 -9.76 27.98 -1.50
C LEU A 785 -10.15 28.04 -3.00
N SER A 786 -9.79 27.01 -3.76
CA SER A 786 -9.92 26.82 -5.24
C SER A 786 -8.87 27.58 -6.06
N PHE A 787 -8.06 26.95 -6.92
CA PHE A 787 -8.27 25.78 -7.78
C PHE A 787 -7.08 24.82 -7.79
#